data_AF-A0A2W6SC62-F1
#
_entry.id   AF-A0A2W6SC62-F1
#
_cell.length_a   1.000
_cell.length_b   1.000
_cell.length_c   1.000
_cell.angle_alpha   90.00
_cell.angle_beta   90.00
_cell.angle_gamma   90.00
#
_symmetry.space_group_name_H-M   'P 1'
#
loop_
_entity.id
_entity.type
_entity.pdbx_description
1 polymer ?
#
loop_
_entity_poly.entity_id
_entity_poly.type
_entity_poly.pdbx_seq_one_letter_code
_entity_poly.pdbx_strand_id
1 'polypeptide(L)'
;MKDWTKAPNSYVFDPNSSYGGIYIPVKKAYAIWQTNSFFGTSGVPSGNVTADVLWEDVHGLIKANTNYSLEIIGAGEDAKIKIPINKSKEGNAVIAFRVNGVIFWSWHVWVTEDPSNGSTYKSFPGVKRKRNDGTVEVIPDSEWKWMDRNLGAVSNSITGTEWNRNGGLLYQWGRKDPIPPLVMKGGDFYEVSGTIGRIRHRAAKNFDNATNFDNLRQFVLLSNATVNNNIQLSVKNPLSLIYVNKDDNSEPAYYNNNTNLMVNWFGKSSTLTDNKLSELNLWSDNSEGKIITDYNNPDNAAVYKDKSSFDPCPNGWRIPSMLTANLGSASYVDDIRIDFSPFGVQTSLGKDVFESNGYHIIKPSNTNVPSFLQGVKVYPNVGFDFSNVGGMNMGVFPGTGQLAIDSQGGQYTDQHHMGLWTATMARHFDATPAVGARSMFMISDQYQADVPDPSKPNVKGRYWYMPTSAVKTSDANACRCIKDPLYVIDDYDFPTEYFNASVEYVEGLNNPNTYQIVKSATMATVEIPVSKAFSVQSQLLGNEAILNATSFNNLKANVLWTTNTSLINTITVTNPSPGSVAGLSNSKIVVNINPNQSGNAVVTLHNGSITNPVYWSWHIWVTDTALNSYIYTTEFPDATATNYVNYIPKGDILKTEFMDRNLGATDAFPLVVDPLTPTAAELAKIRASTGLQYQWGRKDPIPSFQNADNRSSYNVFLGSVSTNGTVAYTTLTPAVYNDLAGNYIVPYNTYSNASNANVLSTDRPSQKIAKVISYAVGHPLVYMIPSSFAPYNSSVPNYTNGTDWLSTEPNLAADRWGRGGEKSPFDPCPAGWRIPDLTGVAIVSNKDFGISPWYKKDKNVATSYSVINDYLGTRVRNSTSTTIGYMYNNTSYQVGNYSNSGSRGFRSVTANQSAQGTFNVNNFQYPGVWTDALNSNYIGRAVNILFDAASTANRMIAFHDN
;
A
#
# COMPACT_ATOMS: atom_id res chain seq x y z
N MET A 1 -21.87 -24.78 -26.81
CA MET A 1 -20.53 -24.97 -26.21
C MET A 1 -20.00 -23.57 -25.94
N LYS A 2 -19.56 -23.28 -24.71
CA LYS A 2 -19.13 -21.92 -24.32
C LYS A 2 -17.91 -21.47 -25.12
N ASP A 3 -17.86 -20.19 -25.48
CA ASP A 3 -16.72 -19.57 -26.16
C ASP A 3 -15.59 -19.27 -25.16
N TRP A 4 -14.60 -20.15 -25.11
CA TRP A 4 -13.46 -20.04 -24.20
C TRP A 4 -12.53 -18.86 -24.51
N THR A 5 -12.65 -18.21 -25.67
CA THR A 5 -11.88 -16.99 -25.96
C THR A 5 -12.34 -15.81 -25.10
N LYS A 6 -13.58 -15.87 -24.57
CA LYS A 6 -14.19 -14.86 -23.68
C LYS A 6 -14.00 -15.14 -22.18
N ALA A 7 -13.35 -16.25 -21.81
CA ALA A 7 -13.00 -16.52 -20.42
C ALA A 7 -12.19 -15.34 -19.80
N PRO A 8 -12.23 -15.11 -18.49
CA PRO A 8 -11.66 -13.90 -17.88
C PRO A 8 -10.13 -13.82 -18.02
N ASN A 9 -9.61 -12.59 -18.05
CA ASN A 9 -8.18 -12.29 -17.97
C ASN A 9 -7.71 -11.97 -16.55
N SER A 10 -8.66 -11.66 -15.66
CA SER A 10 -8.40 -11.39 -14.25
C SER A 10 -9.31 -12.21 -13.34
N TYR A 11 -8.80 -12.57 -12.17
CA TYR A 11 -9.54 -13.28 -11.13
C TYR A 11 -9.48 -12.49 -9.84
N VAL A 12 -10.64 -12.34 -9.18
CA VAL A 12 -10.76 -11.71 -7.87
C VAL A 12 -10.81 -12.81 -6.80
N PHE A 13 -10.08 -12.62 -5.72
CA PHE A 13 -10.15 -13.47 -4.55
C PHE A 13 -10.30 -12.63 -3.28
N ASP A 14 -11.39 -12.87 -2.55
CA ASP A 14 -11.63 -12.24 -1.25
C ASP A 14 -10.82 -12.97 -0.17
N PRO A 15 -9.85 -12.30 0.48
CA PRO A 15 -9.05 -12.89 1.55
C PRO A 15 -9.89 -13.30 2.77
N ASN A 16 -11.10 -12.76 2.94
CA ASN A 16 -12.02 -13.12 4.03
C ASN A 16 -12.88 -14.35 3.73
N SER A 17 -12.80 -14.91 2.51
CA SER A 17 -13.54 -16.12 2.14
C SER A 17 -13.04 -17.37 2.88
N SER A 18 -13.81 -18.46 2.84
CA SER A 18 -13.41 -19.75 3.43
C SER A 18 -12.42 -20.57 2.58
N TYR A 19 -12.10 -20.10 1.37
CA TYR A 19 -11.24 -20.82 0.42
C TYR A 19 -9.76 -20.54 0.69
N GLY A 20 -8.88 -21.40 0.17
CA GLY A 20 -7.42 -21.24 0.25
C GLY A 20 -6.79 -20.70 -1.04
N GLY A 21 -7.59 -20.53 -2.09
CA GLY A 21 -7.12 -20.06 -3.39
C GLY A 21 -8.09 -20.39 -4.52
N ILE A 22 -7.60 -20.23 -5.75
CA ILE A 22 -8.38 -20.39 -6.99
C ILE A 22 -7.72 -21.37 -7.97
N TYR A 23 -8.51 -21.90 -8.88
CA TYR A 23 -8.03 -22.57 -10.09
C TYR A 23 -8.21 -21.68 -11.31
N ILE A 24 -7.18 -21.61 -12.15
CA ILE A 24 -7.22 -20.91 -13.44
C ILE A 24 -7.15 -21.95 -14.58
N PRO A 25 -8.23 -22.14 -15.36
CA PRO A 25 -8.21 -23.03 -16.52
C PRO A 25 -7.25 -22.53 -17.61
N VAL A 26 -6.39 -23.42 -18.12
CA VAL A 26 -5.48 -23.07 -19.23
C VAL A 26 -6.17 -23.09 -20.58
N LYS A 27 -7.40 -23.63 -20.66
CA LYS A 27 -8.21 -23.77 -21.87
C LYS A 27 -8.34 -22.47 -22.68
N LYS A 28 -8.41 -21.31 -22.00
CA LYS A 28 -8.40 -20.01 -22.67
C LYS A 28 -7.16 -19.84 -23.56
N ALA A 29 -5.97 -20.16 -23.05
CA ALA A 29 -4.73 -20.02 -23.82
C ALA A 29 -4.79 -20.86 -25.10
N TYR A 30 -5.22 -22.13 -24.99
CA TYR A 30 -5.39 -23.00 -26.15
C TYR A 30 -6.40 -22.43 -27.15
N ALA A 31 -7.58 -22.01 -26.69
CA ALA A 31 -8.62 -21.44 -27.55
C ALA A 31 -8.13 -20.20 -28.32
N ILE A 32 -7.42 -19.28 -27.64
CA ILE A 32 -6.89 -18.07 -28.28
C ILE A 32 -5.88 -18.41 -29.37
N TRP A 33 -4.89 -19.25 -29.07
CA TRP A 33 -3.84 -19.59 -30.04
C TRP A 33 -4.32 -20.49 -31.20
N GLN A 34 -5.50 -21.12 -31.07
CA GLN A 34 -6.10 -21.92 -32.13
C GLN A 34 -7.03 -21.11 -33.03
N THR A 35 -7.79 -20.17 -32.45
CA THR A 35 -8.96 -19.59 -33.13
C THR A 35 -8.89 -18.07 -33.33
N ASN A 36 -8.06 -17.35 -32.58
CA ASN A 36 -7.98 -15.90 -32.69
C ASN A 36 -7.11 -15.49 -33.89
N SER A 37 -7.61 -14.56 -34.71
CA SER A 37 -6.96 -14.13 -35.96
C SER A 37 -5.56 -13.53 -35.78
N PHE A 38 -5.19 -13.08 -34.57
CA PHE A 38 -3.90 -12.46 -34.30
C PHE A 38 -2.77 -13.47 -34.01
N PHE A 39 -3.09 -14.73 -33.68
CA PHE A 39 -2.12 -15.73 -33.21
C PHE A 39 -1.80 -16.84 -34.24
N GLY A 40 -2.53 -16.87 -35.36
CA GLY A 40 -2.42 -17.92 -36.37
C GLY A 40 -3.12 -19.22 -35.94
N THR A 41 -3.17 -20.23 -36.82
CA THR A 41 -3.88 -21.50 -36.57
C THR A 41 -2.99 -22.61 -36.04
N SER A 42 -1.72 -22.32 -35.74
CA SER A 42 -0.72 -23.29 -35.30
C SER A 42 -0.99 -23.86 -33.91
N GLY A 43 -1.84 -23.19 -33.11
CA GLY A 43 -2.17 -23.61 -31.75
C GLY A 43 -1.01 -23.50 -30.77
N VAL A 44 -1.24 -23.98 -29.54
CA VAL A 44 -0.20 -24.16 -28.54
C VAL A 44 0.58 -25.44 -28.88
N PRO A 45 1.93 -25.38 -29.03
CA PRO A 45 2.72 -26.54 -29.39
C PRO A 45 2.79 -27.56 -28.25
N SER A 46 3.09 -28.82 -28.57
CA SER A 46 3.49 -29.81 -27.57
C SER A 46 4.84 -29.44 -26.94
N GLY A 47 5.00 -29.69 -25.64
CA GLY A 47 6.23 -29.37 -24.93
C GLY A 47 6.11 -29.47 -23.42
N ASN A 48 7.17 -29.05 -22.73
CA ASN A 48 7.15 -28.94 -21.27
C ASN A 48 6.27 -27.76 -20.86
N VAL A 49 5.17 -28.07 -20.15
CA VAL A 49 4.18 -27.09 -19.69
C VAL A 49 4.46 -26.72 -18.25
N THR A 50 4.58 -25.43 -17.95
CA THR A 50 4.82 -24.93 -16.59
C THR A 50 3.96 -23.71 -16.30
N ALA A 51 3.76 -23.42 -15.01
CA ALA A 51 3.14 -22.19 -14.54
C ALA A 51 3.96 -21.58 -13.40
N ASP A 52 3.97 -20.24 -13.36
CA ASP A 52 4.74 -19.47 -12.40
C ASP A 52 4.10 -18.13 -12.06
N VAL A 53 4.44 -17.60 -10.89
CA VAL A 53 4.19 -16.20 -10.55
C VAL A 53 5.22 -15.36 -11.30
N LEU A 54 4.80 -14.74 -12.40
CA LEU A 54 5.65 -13.87 -13.19
C LEU A 54 6.12 -12.69 -12.33
N TRP A 55 5.16 -12.07 -11.65
CA TRP A 55 5.39 -11.04 -10.65
C TRP A 55 4.23 -10.95 -9.64
N GLU A 56 4.53 -10.53 -8.42
CA GLU A 56 3.59 -10.12 -7.35
C GLU A 56 4.08 -8.79 -6.73
N ASP A 57 3.17 -7.89 -6.36
CA ASP A 57 3.48 -6.57 -5.77
C ASP A 57 3.67 -6.58 -4.26
N VAL A 58 3.18 -7.63 -3.59
CA VAL A 58 3.43 -7.93 -2.19
C VAL A 58 4.15 -9.28 -2.12
N HIS A 59 5.38 -9.28 -1.59
CA HIS A 59 6.18 -10.50 -1.51
C HIS A 59 5.46 -11.61 -0.75
N GLY A 60 5.32 -12.79 -1.36
CA GLY A 60 4.60 -13.94 -0.81
C GLY A 60 3.09 -13.75 -0.72
N LEU A 61 2.50 -12.95 -1.61
CA LEU A 61 1.05 -12.89 -1.82
C LEU A 61 0.53 -14.24 -2.30
N ILE A 62 1.23 -14.84 -3.27
CA ILE A 62 0.97 -16.20 -3.73
C ILE A 62 1.90 -17.16 -2.98
N LYS A 63 1.33 -18.21 -2.36
CA LYS A 63 2.09 -19.27 -1.67
C LYS A 63 2.74 -20.24 -2.67
N ALA A 64 3.51 -19.70 -3.61
CA ALA A 64 4.19 -20.46 -4.65
C ALA A 64 5.35 -21.30 -4.08
N ASN A 65 5.74 -22.33 -4.82
CA ASN A 65 6.88 -23.18 -4.50
C ASN A 65 8.22 -22.47 -4.78
N THR A 66 9.32 -23.22 -4.64
CA THR A 66 10.66 -22.76 -5.01
C THR A 66 10.66 -22.18 -6.43
N ASN A 67 11.41 -21.09 -6.64
CA ASN A 67 11.49 -20.35 -7.90
C ASN A 67 10.14 -19.85 -8.44
N TYR A 68 9.19 -19.53 -7.56
CA TYR A 68 7.85 -19.03 -7.92
C TYR A 68 7.00 -20.00 -8.77
N SER A 69 7.34 -21.29 -8.77
CA SER A 69 6.60 -22.31 -9.52
C SER A 69 5.23 -22.62 -8.90
N LEU A 70 4.28 -22.97 -9.77
CA LEU A 70 2.90 -23.30 -9.42
C LEU A 70 2.52 -24.69 -9.95
N GLU A 71 1.58 -25.34 -9.25
CA GLU A 71 1.09 -26.67 -9.58
C GLU A 71 0.08 -26.58 -10.75
N ILE A 72 0.23 -27.50 -11.72
CA ILE A 72 -0.75 -27.71 -12.79
C ILE A 72 -1.47 -29.04 -12.53
N ILE A 73 -2.79 -28.98 -12.43
CA ILE A 73 -3.67 -30.12 -12.23
C ILE A 73 -4.29 -30.52 -13.56
N GLY A 74 -4.22 -31.81 -13.91
CA GLY A 74 -4.73 -32.33 -15.17
C GLY A 74 -3.69 -32.27 -16.30
N ALA A 75 -4.15 -32.40 -17.55
CA ALA A 75 -3.29 -32.44 -18.73
C ALA A 75 -3.96 -31.76 -19.94
N GLY A 76 -3.14 -31.30 -20.88
CA GLY A 76 -3.61 -30.67 -22.12
C GLY A 76 -4.42 -29.39 -21.88
N GLU A 77 -5.40 -29.14 -22.75
CA GLU A 77 -6.24 -27.93 -22.67
C GLU A 77 -7.21 -27.92 -21.48
N ASP A 78 -7.50 -29.07 -20.88
CA ASP A 78 -8.40 -29.19 -19.72
C ASP A 78 -7.66 -29.02 -18.38
N ALA A 79 -6.36 -28.76 -18.41
CA ALA A 79 -5.56 -28.52 -17.21
C ALA A 79 -5.92 -27.19 -16.51
N LYS A 80 -5.60 -27.11 -15.22
CA LYS A 80 -5.84 -25.93 -14.37
C LYS A 80 -4.61 -25.60 -13.55
N ILE A 81 -4.27 -24.33 -13.46
CA ILE A 81 -3.21 -23.86 -12.57
C ILE A 81 -3.81 -23.65 -11.18
N LYS A 82 -3.20 -24.22 -10.15
CA LYS A 82 -3.61 -24.03 -8.75
C LYS A 82 -2.90 -22.83 -8.15
N ILE A 83 -3.65 -21.84 -7.68
CA ILE A 83 -3.13 -20.59 -7.14
C ILE A 83 -3.45 -20.48 -5.64
N PRO A 84 -2.54 -20.91 -4.75
CA PRO A 84 -2.70 -20.75 -3.30
C PRO A 84 -2.38 -19.33 -2.86
N ILE A 85 -3.27 -18.74 -2.06
CA ILE A 85 -3.22 -17.33 -1.70
C ILE A 85 -2.89 -17.17 -0.20
N ASN A 86 -2.05 -16.20 0.13
CA ASN A 86 -1.87 -15.78 1.52
C ASN A 86 -2.96 -14.75 1.89
N LYS A 87 -3.95 -15.20 2.65
CA LYS A 87 -5.12 -14.41 3.07
C LYS A 87 -4.82 -13.32 4.09
N SER A 88 -3.63 -13.30 4.68
CA SER A 88 -3.19 -12.19 5.54
C SER A 88 -2.59 -11.02 4.73
N LYS A 89 -2.73 -11.06 3.40
CA LYS A 89 -2.19 -10.07 2.46
C LYS A 89 -3.21 -9.78 1.37
N GLU A 90 -3.18 -8.54 0.92
CA GLU A 90 -3.93 -8.05 -0.24
C GLU A 90 -2.95 -7.49 -1.26
N GLY A 91 -3.28 -7.58 -2.54
CA GLY A 91 -2.40 -7.13 -3.61
C GLY A 91 -2.69 -7.79 -4.95
N ASN A 92 -1.69 -7.75 -5.82
CA ASN A 92 -1.80 -8.18 -7.21
C ASN A 92 -0.66 -9.13 -7.59
N ALA A 93 -0.99 -10.09 -8.45
CA ALA A 93 -0.01 -10.93 -9.11
C ALA A 93 -0.36 -11.16 -10.58
N VAL A 94 0.64 -11.46 -11.40
CA VAL A 94 0.45 -11.99 -12.75
C VAL A 94 0.99 -13.40 -12.81
N ILE A 95 0.14 -14.33 -13.24
CA ILE A 95 0.45 -15.75 -13.38
C ILE A 95 0.72 -16.04 -14.84
N ALA A 96 1.88 -16.64 -15.15
CA ALA A 96 2.26 -17.01 -16.51
C ALA A 96 2.03 -18.50 -16.76
N PHE A 97 1.48 -18.83 -17.92
CA PHE A 97 1.45 -20.18 -18.48
C PHE A 97 2.49 -20.29 -19.61
N ARG A 98 3.37 -21.28 -19.50
CA ARG A 98 4.49 -21.45 -20.41
C ARG A 98 4.48 -22.80 -21.09
N VAL A 99 5.00 -22.81 -22.31
CA VAL A 99 5.39 -24.01 -23.03
C VAL A 99 6.83 -23.86 -23.51
N ASN A 100 7.70 -24.78 -23.11
CA ASN A 100 9.14 -24.74 -23.40
C ASN A 100 9.79 -23.39 -22.99
N GLY A 101 9.37 -22.84 -21.85
CA GLY A 101 9.88 -21.58 -21.29
C GLY A 101 9.26 -20.29 -21.86
N VAL A 102 8.54 -20.37 -22.98
CA VAL A 102 7.88 -19.22 -23.62
C VAL A 102 6.50 -19.01 -23.01
N ILE A 103 6.13 -17.75 -22.72
CA ILE A 103 4.79 -17.40 -22.22
C ILE A 103 3.79 -17.48 -23.38
N PHE A 104 2.73 -18.28 -23.20
CA PHE A 104 1.61 -18.38 -24.14
C PHE A 104 0.38 -17.64 -23.64
N TRP A 105 0.22 -17.48 -22.33
CA TRP A 105 -0.81 -16.60 -21.77
C TRP A 105 -0.46 -16.22 -20.34
N SER A 106 -1.15 -15.21 -19.83
CA SER A 106 -1.03 -14.76 -18.45
C SER A 106 -2.35 -14.21 -17.94
N TRP A 107 -2.53 -14.28 -16.62
CA TRP A 107 -3.72 -13.80 -15.93
C TRP A 107 -3.33 -12.92 -14.75
N HIS A 108 -4.11 -11.88 -14.51
CA HIS A 108 -4.01 -11.06 -13.31
C HIS A 108 -4.83 -11.69 -12.18
N VAL A 109 -4.21 -11.85 -11.02
CA VAL A 109 -4.87 -12.27 -9.77
C VAL A 109 -4.91 -11.06 -8.86
N TRP A 110 -6.12 -10.70 -8.42
CA TRP A 110 -6.40 -9.55 -7.60
C TRP A 110 -6.97 -10.01 -6.26
N VAL A 111 -6.19 -9.86 -5.19
CA VAL A 111 -6.56 -10.24 -3.83
C VAL A 111 -7.01 -9.01 -3.08
N THR A 112 -8.31 -8.90 -2.85
CA THR A 112 -9.01 -7.74 -2.25
C THR A 112 -10.41 -8.21 -1.81
N GLU A 113 -11.01 -7.51 -0.86
CA GLU A 113 -12.44 -7.63 -0.54
C GLU A 113 -13.35 -7.38 -1.76
N ASP A 114 -14.60 -7.86 -1.71
CA ASP A 114 -15.52 -7.85 -2.87
C ASP A 114 -15.68 -6.45 -3.53
N PRO A 115 -15.18 -6.24 -4.76
CA PRO A 115 -15.26 -4.96 -5.47
C PRO A 115 -16.63 -4.74 -6.13
N SER A 116 -17.60 -5.64 -5.95
CA SER A 116 -18.90 -5.58 -6.62
C SER A 116 -19.82 -4.46 -6.10
N ASN A 117 -19.49 -3.82 -4.98
CA ASN A 117 -20.36 -2.88 -4.25
C ASN A 117 -20.36 -1.43 -4.80
N GLY A 118 -20.20 -1.26 -6.11
CA GLY A 118 -20.16 0.05 -6.73
C GLY A 118 -21.52 0.66 -7.07
N SER A 119 -21.45 1.83 -7.70
CA SER A 119 -22.59 2.64 -8.15
C SER A 119 -23.46 1.95 -9.21
N THR A 120 -24.72 2.37 -9.35
CA THR A 120 -25.64 1.99 -10.44
C THR A 120 -25.84 3.12 -11.46
N TYR A 121 -24.99 4.14 -11.44
CA TYR A 121 -25.14 5.33 -12.28
C TYR A 121 -24.98 5.07 -13.77
N LYS A 122 -25.85 5.68 -14.56
CA LYS A 122 -25.80 5.77 -16.02
C LYS A 122 -25.75 7.23 -16.42
N SER A 123 -24.68 7.62 -17.12
CA SER A 123 -24.57 8.96 -17.73
C SER A 123 -25.65 9.18 -18.78
N PHE A 124 -26.02 8.13 -19.51
CA PHE A 124 -27.13 8.12 -20.44
C PHE A 124 -28.16 7.06 -20.02
N PRO A 125 -29.37 7.44 -19.54
CA PRO A 125 -30.37 6.48 -19.07
C PRO A 125 -30.79 5.43 -20.13
N GLY A 126 -30.75 5.82 -21.41
CA GLY A 126 -31.20 5.00 -22.54
C GLY A 126 -30.18 3.98 -23.07
N VAL A 127 -29.17 3.58 -22.30
CA VAL A 127 -28.19 2.58 -22.74
C VAL A 127 -28.86 1.25 -23.13
N LYS A 128 -28.48 0.73 -24.30
CA LYS A 128 -29.03 -0.50 -24.89
C LYS A 128 -27.96 -1.58 -25.01
N ARG A 129 -28.40 -2.85 -25.12
CA ARG A 129 -27.57 -3.99 -25.49
C ARG A 129 -28.12 -4.68 -26.74
N LYS A 130 -27.27 -5.41 -27.46
CA LYS A 130 -27.62 -6.32 -28.54
C LYS A 130 -27.22 -7.75 -28.17
N ARG A 131 -28.20 -8.64 -28.09
CA ARG A 131 -28.00 -10.07 -27.81
C ARG A 131 -27.45 -10.80 -29.03
N ASN A 132 -26.95 -12.02 -28.84
CA ASN A 132 -26.47 -12.88 -29.92
C ASN A 132 -27.53 -13.22 -30.99
N ASP A 133 -28.82 -13.22 -30.63
CA ASP A 133 -29.96 -13.42 -31.54
C ASP A 133 -30.32 -12.18 -32.36
N GLY A 134 -29.65 -11.05 -32.12
CA GLY A 134 -29.86 -9.78 -32.80
C GLY A 134 -30.84 -8.82 -32.12
N THR A 135 -31.51 -9.24 -31.05
CA THR A 135 -32.45 -8.41 -30.28
C THR A 135 -31.73 -7.22 -29.66
N VAL A 136 -32.29 -6.02 -29.84
CA VAL A 136 -31.81 -4.78 -29.23
C VAL A 136 -32.82 -4.30 -28.19
N GLU A 137 -32.36 -4.08 -26.96
CA GLU A 137 -33.21 -3.66 -25.85
C GLU A 137 -32.47 -2.71 -24.90
N VAL A 138 -33.23 -1.94 -24.12
CA VAL A 138 -32.68 -1.11 -23.04
C VAL A 138 -32.18 -2.02 -21.93
N ILE A 139 -31.02 -1.73 -21.35
CA ILE A 139 -30.46 -2.49 -20.23
C ILE A 139 -31.24 -2.12 -18.96
N PRO A 140 -31.90 -3.08 -18.28
CA PRO A 140 -32.60 -2.80 -17.02
C PRO A 140 -31.67 -2.25 -15.94
N ASP A 141 -32.16 -1.37 -15.07
CA ASP A 141 -31.34 -0.78 -13.99
C ASP A 141 -30.81 -1.82 -13.01
N SER A 142 -31.57 -2.89 -12.76
CA SER A 142 -31.13 -4.03 -11.94
C SER A 142 -29.95 -4.81 -12.52
N GLU A 143 -29.66 -4.62 -13.80
CA GLU A 143 -28.59 -5.31 -14.53
C GLU A 143 -27.37 -4.42 -14.76
N TRP A 144 -27.42 -3.14 -14.36
CA TRP A 144 -26.32 -2.19 -14.50
C TRP A 144 -25.65 -1.90 -13.16
N LYS A 145 -24.31 -2.03 -13.12
CA LYS A 145 -23.52 -1.76 -11.93
C LYS A 145 -22.08 -1.43 -12.29
N TRP A 146 -21.42 -0.65 -11.46
CA TRP A 146 -19.98 -0.40 -11.49
C TRP A 146 -19.27 -1.23 -10.44
N MET A 147 -18.00 -1.53 -10.66
CA MET A 147 -17.11 -1.85 -9.55
C MET A 147 -16.95 -0.60 -8.67
N ASP A 148 -16.76 -0.80 -7.36
CA ASP A 148 -16.55 0.29 -6.42
C ASP A 148 -15.16 0.95 -6.53
N ARG A 149 -14.22 0.30 -7.23
CA ARG A 149 -12.81 0.71 -7.35
C ARG A 149 -12.23 0.36 -8.72
N ASN A 150 -11.00 0.82 -8.96
CA ASN A 150 -10.25 0.50 -10.16
C ASN A 150 -9.66 -0.91 -10.10
N LEU A 151 -9.42 -1.53 -11.25
CA LEU A 151 -8.86 -2.88 -11.35
C LEU A 151 -7.47 -2.92 -10.72
N GLY A 152 -7.30 -3.79 -9.72
CA GLY A 152 -6.06 -3.96 -8.96
C GLY A 152 -5.87 -3.03 -7.77
N ALA A 153 -6.85 -2.18 -7.44
CA ALA A 153 -6.84 -1.38 -6.21
C ALA A 153 -7.26 -2.26 -5.00
N VAL A 154 -6.65 -2.09 -3.84
CA VAL A 154 -7.04 -2.86 -2.63
C VAL A 154 -7.96 -2.07 -1.69
N SER A 155 -8.39 -0.87 -2.09
CA SER A 155 -9.34 -0.07 -1.33
C SER A 155 -10.17 0.82 -2.24
N ASN A 156 -11.43 1.04 -1.86
CA ASN A 156 -12.37 1.94 -2.52
C ASN A 156 -12.43 3.34 -1.87
N SER A 157 -11.67 3.56 -0.78
CA SER A 157 -11.72 4.80 -0.01
C SER A 157 -10.60 5.76 -0.39
N ILE A 158 -10.87 7.07 -0.47
CA ILE A 158 -9.86 8.09 -0.77
C ILE A 158 -8.89 8.30 0.41
N THR A 159 -9.41 8.31 1.64
CA THR A 159 -8.67 8.67 2.87
C THR A 159 -8.81 7.63 4.00
N GLY A 160 -9.38 6.46 3.72
CA GLY A 160 -9.56 5.38 4.70
C GLY A 160 -8.34 4.45 4.76
N THR A 161 -8.56 3.22 5.24
CA THR A 161 -7.55 2.16 5.21
C THR A 161 -7.07 1.90 3.76
N GLU A 162 -5.78 1.67 3.60
CA GLU A 162 -5.07 1.50 2.32
C GLU A 162 -5.24 2.70 1.38
N TRP A 163 -5.36 3.93 1.92
CA TRP A 163 -5.56 5.14 1.12
C TRP A 163 -4.43 5.38 0.11
N ASN A 164 -3.23 4.86 0.36
CA ASN A 164 -2.08 4.94 -0.52
C ASN A 164 -2.11 3.91 -1.66
N ARG A 165 -2.91 2.84 -1.54
CA ARG A 165 -3.00 1.69 -2.47
C ARG A 165 -4.36 1.56 -3.18
N ASN A 166 -5.16 2.63 -3.20
CA ASN A 166 -6.48 2.69 -3.84
C ASN A 166 -6.47 3.10 -5.34
N GLY A 167 -5.29 3.33 -5.94
CA GLY A 167 -5.18 3.79 -7.33
C GLY A 167 -5.39 2.70 -8.39
N GLY A 168 -4.99 1.46 -8.08
CA GLY A 168 -5.03 0.31 -9.00
C GLY A 168 -3.83 0.21 -9.93
N LEU A 169 -3.94 -0.69 -10.92
CA LEU A 169 -2.90 -0.96 -11.92
C LEU A 169 -3.18 -0.22 -13.23
N LEU A 170 -2.15 -0.04 -14.05
CA LEU A 170 -2.25 0.61 -15.37
C LEU A 170 -2.28 -0.41 -16.50
N TYR A 171 -2.86 -0.04 -17.64
CA TYR A 171 -2.97 -0.89 -18.83
C TYR A 171 -2.70 -0.04 -20.08
N GLN A 172 -1.93 -0.54 -21.04
CA GLN A 172 -1.97 0.06 -22.39
C GLN A 172 -3.27 -0.33 -23.08
N TRP A 173 -3.85 0.60 -23.83
CA TRP A 173 -5.17 0.39 -24.41
C TRP A 173 -5.22 -0.87 -25.30
N GLY A 174 -6.21 -1.72 -25.10
CA GLY A 174 -6.38 -2.97 -25.85
C GLY A 174 -5.56 -4.17 -25.33
N ARG A 175 -4.78 -4.03 -24.24
CA ARG A 175 -4.05 -5.14 -23.60
C ARG A 175 -4.79 -5.72 -22.40
N LYS A 176 -4.50 -6.98 -22.08
CA LYS A 176 -5.04 -7.66 -20.90
C LYS A 176 -4.14 -7.58 -19.66
N ASP A 177 -2.84 -7.34 -19.85
CA ASP A 177 -1.84 -7.49 -18.80
C ASP A 177 -1.58 -6.16 -18.08
N PRO A 178 -1.60 -6.14 -16.74
CA PRO A 178 -1.37 -4.93 -15.98
C PRO A 178 0.11 -4.52 -15.90
N ILE A 179 0.29 -3.21 -15.75
CA ILE A 179 1.55 -2.52 -15.48
C ILE A 179 1.46 -1.87 -14.09
N PRO A 180 2.29 -2.29 -13.11
CA PRO A 180 2.31 -1.70 -11.79
C PRO A 180 2.93 -0.28 -11.84
N PRO A 181 2.33 0.71 -11.14
CA PRO A 181 2.93 2.03 -10.95
C PRO A 181 4.33 2.03 -10.31
N LEU A 182 4.62 1.06 -9.44
CA LEU A 182 5.86 0.98 -8.62
C LEU A 182 6.08 2.17 -7.67
N VAL A 183 5.06 3.01 -7.52
CA VAL A 183 4.95 4.08 -6.55
C VAL A 183 3.49 4.21 -6.13
N MET A 184 3.26 4.44 -4.84
CA MET A 184 1.96 4.63 -4.22
C MET A 184 1.75 6.11 -3.87
N LYS A 185 0.51 6.51 -3.59
CA LYS A 185 0.25 7.86 -3.05
C LYS A 185 1.00 8.06 -1.73
N GLY A 186 1.39 9.30 -1.46
CA GLY A 186 2.35 9.60 -0.37
C GLY A 186 3.82 9.43 -0.78
N GLY A 187 4.08 8.92 -1.99
CA GLY A 187 5.43 8.78 -2.52
C GLY A 187 6.14 7.51 -2.05
N ASP A 188 5.43 6.51 -1.54
CA ASP A 188 6.02 5.23 -1.15
C ASP A 188 6.39 4.43 -2.41
N PHE A 189 7.65 4.05 -2.54
CA PHE A 189 8.11 3.23 -3.67
C PHE A 189 8.01 1.76 -3.29
N TYR A 190 7.45 0.97 -4.19
CA TYR A 190 7.38 -0.49 -4.08
C TYR A 190 7.92 -1.17 -5.34
N GLU A 191 8.06 -2.48 -5.29
CA GLU A 191 8.68 -3.30 -6.32
C GLU A 191 7.81 -4.52 -6.51
N VAL A 192 7.89 -5.10 -7.71
CA VAL A 192 7.32 -6.43 -7.93
C VAL A 192 8.42 -7.46 -7.95
N SER A 193 8.09 -8.69 -7.52
CA SER A 193 9.02 -9.83 -7.52
C SER A 193 8.39 -11.07 -8.12
N GLY A 194 9.14 -11.87 -8.84
CA GLY A 194 8.69 -13.16 -9.36
C GLY A 194 9.77 -13.82 -10.20
N THR A 195 9.38 -14.68 -11.14
CA THR A 195 10.33 -15.24 -12.13
C THR A 195 10.94 -14.17 -13.04
N ILE A 196 10.31 -12.99 -13.14
CA ILE A 196 10.88 -11.84 -13.88
C ILE A 196 12.04 -11.16 -13.13
N GLY A 197 12.35 -11.60 -11.91
CA GLY A 197 13.27 -10.93 -11.00
C GLY A 197 12.55 -9.84 -10.19
N ARG A 198 13.33 -8.87 -9.69
CA ARG A 198 12.81 -7.71 -8.93
C ARG A 198 12.80 -6.49 -9.81
N ILE A 199 11.65 -5.83 -9.94
CA ILE A 199 11.50 -4.67 -10.82
C ILE A 199 11.16 -3.43 -10.00
N ARG A 200 11.95 -2.38 -10.17
CA ARG A 200 11.82 -1.11 -9.43
C ARG A 200 11.54 0.06 -10.35
N HIS A 201 10.87 1.06 -9.78
CA HIS A 201 10.65 2.35 -10.43
C HIS A 201 12.00 2.99 -10.81
N ARG A 202 12.07 3.67 -11.96
CA ARG A 202 13.31 4.30 -12.47
C ARG A 202 13.99 5.28 -11.51
N ALA A 203 13.20 5.90 -10.64
CA ALA A 203 13.69 6.88 -9.66
C ALA A 203 14.17 6.24 -8.35
N ALA A 204 14.15 4.91 -8.23
CA ALA A 204 14.80 4.21 -7.12
C ALA A 204 16.30 4.56 -7.06
N LYS A 205 16.87 4.62 -5.85
CA LYS A 205 18.29 4.91 -5.62
C LYS A 205 19.12 3.67 -5.31
N ASN A 206 18.46 2.52 -5.14
CA ASN A 206 19.08 1.22 -5.01
C ASN A 206 18.54 0.30 -6.13
N PHE A 207 19.45 -0.36 -6.86
CA PHE A 207 19.14 -1.39 -7.88
C PHE A 207 19.89 -2.70 -7.63
N ASP A 208 20.39 -2.93 -6.41
CA ASP A 208 21.05 -4.18 -6.05
C ASP A 208 20.07 -5.35 -6.25
N ASN A 209 20.44 -6.30 -7.11
CA ASN A 209 19.61 -7.44 -7.52
C ASN A 209 18.23 -7.05 -8.08
N ALA A 210 18.09 -5.85 -8.65
CA ALA A 210 16.85 -5.34 -9.21
C ALA A 210 17.06 -4.68 -10.57
N THR A 211 16.03 -4.72 -11.40
CA THR A 211 16.01 -4.14 -12.75
C THR A 211 15.16 -2.88 -12.75
N ASN A 212 15.64 -1.84 -13.45
CA ASN A 212 14.83 -0.66 -13.74
C ASN A 212 13.69 -1.02 -14.70
N PHE A 213 12.45 -0.68 -14.34
CA PHE A 213 11.28 -0.89 -15.19
C PHE A 213 11.46 -0.38 -16.62
N ASP A 214 12.18 0.72 -16.82
CA ASP A 214 12.40 1.30 -18.15
C ASP A 214 13.19 0.36 -19.08
N ASN A 215 14.00 -0.55 -18.52
CA ASN A 215 14.75 -1.56 -19.29
C ASN A 215 13.85 -2.68 -19.82
N LEU A 216 12.61 -2.80 -19.34
CA LEU A 216 11.65 -3.80 -19.81
C LEU A 216 10.89 -3.34 -21.07
N ARG A 217 10.94 -2.05 -21.41
CA ARG A 217 10.21 -1.49 -22.56
C ARG A 217 10.67 -2.15 -23.86
N GLN A 218 9.72 -2.45 -24.73
CA GLN A 218 9.95 -3.01 -26.05
C GLN A 218 9.77 -1.92 -27.11
N PHE A 219 10.76 -1.78 -27.99
CA PHE A 219 10.71 -0.87 -29.13
C PHE A 219 10.74 -1.69 -30.41
N VAL A 220 9.64 -1.65 -31.16
CA VAL A 220 9.48 -2.37 -32.43
C VAL A 220 9.70 -1.40 -33.57
N LEU A 221 10.54 -1.76 -34.55
CA LEU A 221 10.74 -0.95 -35.75
C LEU A 221 9.47 -0.91 -36.59
N LEU A 222 9.16 0.25 -37.18
CA LEU A 222 7.94 0.50 -37.96
C LEU A 222 7.68 -0.55 -39.04
N SER A 223 8.72 -0.98 -39.76
CA SER A 223 8.68 -2.02 -40.80
C SER A 223 8.22 -3.39 -40.28
N ASN A 224 8.40 -3.67 -38.99
CA ASN A 224 8.03 -4.94 -38.34
C ASN A 224 6.78 -4.83 -37.45
N ALA A 225 6.32 -3.61 -37.18
CA ALA A 225 5.20 -3.33 -36.30
C ALA A 225 3.86 -3.63 -36.97
N THR A 226 3.46 -4.90 -36.97
CA THR A 226 2.14 -5.36 -37.41
C THR A 226 1.27 -5.75 -36.23
N VAL A 227 -0.06 -5.66 -36.39
CA VAL A 227 -1.04 -6.05 -35.35
C VAL A 227 -0.76 -7.45 -34.81
N ASN A 228 -0.60 -8.45 -35.69
CA ASN A 228 -0.35 -9.82 -35.25
C ASN A 228 0.96 -9.95 -34.47
N ASN A 229 2.05 -9.35 -34.96
CA ASN A 229 3.35 -9.43 -34.30
C ASN A 229 3.32 -8.79 -32.92
N ASN A 230 2.76 -7.59 -32.81
CA ASN A 230 2.78 -6.83 -31.57
C ASN A 230 1.80 -7.38 -30.53
N ILE A 231 0.64 -7.91 -30.96
CA ILE A 231 -0.27 -8.63 -30.05
C ILE A 231 0.41 -9.88 -29.47
N GLN A 232 1.07 -10.69 -30.31
CA GLN A 232 1.85 -11.84 -29.83
C GLN A 232 3.02 -11.44 -28.94
N LEU A 233 3.72 -10.34 -29.27
CA LEU A 233 4.80 -9.79 -28.46
C LEU A 233 4.29 -9.39 -27.07
N SER A 234 3.10 -8.78 -26.99
CA SER A 234 2.49 -8.34 -25.73
C SER A 234 2.16 -9.52 -24.80
N VAL A 235 1.66 -10.62 -25.35
CA VAL A 235 1.38 -11.85 -24.58
C VAL A 235 2.67 -12.49 -24.07
N LYS A 236 3.74 -12.45 -24.86
CA LYS A 236 5.05 -12.97 -24.48
C LYS A 236 5.78 -12.08 -23.46
N ASN A 237 5.37 -10.81 -23.32
CA ASN A 237 5.99 -9.83 -22.42
C ASN A 237 4.95 -9.07 -21.59
N PRO A 238 4.27 -9.73 -20.63
CA PRO A 238 3.14 -9.13 -19.91
C PRO A 238 3.45 -7.81 -19.20
N LEU A 239 4.65 -7.68 -18.59
CA LEU A 239 5.06 -6.49 -17.82
C LEU A 239 5.69 -5.37 -18.67
N SER A 240 5.93 -5.60 -19.96
CA SER A 240 6.62 -4.62 -20.81
C SER A 240 5.65 -3.66 -21.47
N LEU A 241 5.94 -2.35 -21.45
CA LEU A 241 5.30 -1.40 -22.37
C LEU A 241 5.87 -1.60 -23.78
N ILE A 242 5.00 -1.56 -24.79
CA ILE A 242 5.39 -1.69 -26.20
C ILE A 242 5.23 -0.35 -26.90
N TYR A 243 6.23 0.03 -27.69
CA TYR A 243 6.25 1.22 -28.52
C TYR A 243 6.72 0.89 -29.93
N VAL A 244 6.33 1.72 -30.90
CA VAL A 244 6.80 1.61 -32.29
C VAL A 244 7.75 2.77 -32.58
N ASN A 245 8.97 2.44 -32.98
CA ASN A 245 9.99 3.41 -33.39
C ASN A 245 10.13 3.45 -34.91
N LYS A 246 10.75 4.52 -35.42
CA LYS A 246 11.23 4.58 -36.80
C LYS A 246 12.15 3.40 -37.12
N ASP A 247 12.32 3.10 -38.41
CA ASP A 247 13.17 1.98 -38.85
C ASP A 247 14.66 2.16 -38.55
N ASP A 248 15.12 3.41 -38.40
CA ASP A 248 16.46 3.75 -37.91
C ASP A 248 16.58 3.70 -36.36
N ASN A 249 15.48 3.37 -35.68
CA ASN A 249 15.33 3.28 -34.23
C ASN A 249 15.63 4.59 -33.46
N SER A 250 15.60 5.74 -34.13
CA SER A 250 16.00 7.02 -33.53
C SER A 250 14.98 7.58 -32.53
N GLU A 251 13.68 7.45 -32.82
CA GLU A 251 12.59 8.01 -32.02
C GLU A 251 11.24 7.29 -32.31
N PRO A 252 10.16 7.57 -31.55
CA PRO A 252 8.83 7.04 -31.84
C PRO A 252 8.38 7.32 -33.28
N ALA A 253 7.67 6.36 -33.87
CA ALA A 253 7.12 6.49 -35.21
C ALA A 253 5.80 7.27 -35.21
N TYR A 254 5.62 8.10 -36.24
CA TYR A 254 4.41 8.91 -36.44
C TYR A 254 3.90 8.74 -37.87
N TYR A 255 2.58 8.67 -38.04
CA TYR A 255 1.98 8.70 -39.36
C TYR A 255 2.21 10.05 -40.02
N ASN A 256 2.69 10.04 -41.26
CA ASN A 256 2.98 11.23 -42.05
C ASN A 256 3.90 12.24 -41.33
N ASN A 257 4.76 11.77 -40.40
CA ASN A 257 5.60 12.59 -39.52
C ASN A 257 4.83 13.63 -38.68
N ASN A 258 3.53 13.41 -38.42
CA ASN A 258 2.71 14.29 -37.59
C ASN A 258 2.73 13.82 -36.12
N THR A 259 3.22 14.66 -35.21
CA THR A 259 3.37 14.34 -33.77
C THR A 259 2.04 14.08 -33.05
N ASN A 260 0.92 14.50 -33.61
CA ASN A 260 -0.42 14.16 -33.11
C ASN A 260 -0.88 12.75 -33.51
N LEU A 261 -0.20 12.12 -34.47
CA LEU A 261 -0.55 10.83 -35.06
C LEU A 261 0.51 9.77 -34.77
N MET A 262 0.80 9.55 -33.48
CA MET A 262 1.74 8.50 -33.06
C MET A 262 1.23 7.12 -33.49
N VAL A 263 2.12 6.29 -34.02
CA VAL A 263 1.76 4.91 -34.38
C VAL A 263 1.39 4.14 -33.12
N ASN A 264 0.23 3.48 -33.16
CA ASN A 264 -0.27 2.68 -32.04
C ASN A 264 0.75 1.61 -31.63
N TRP A 265 0.78 1.23 -30.35
CA TRP A 265 1.69 0.16 -29.88
C TRP A 265 1.48 -1.18 -30.61
N PHE A 266 0.25 -1.43 -31.10
CA PHE A 266 -0.07 -2.63 -31.88
C PHE A 266 0.30 -2.51 -33.37
N GLY A 267 0.84 -1.38 -33.84
CA GLY A 267 1.33 -1.22 -35.21
C GLY A 267 0.23 -1.16 -36.29
N LYS A 268 0.59 -1.59 -37.51
CA LYS A 268 -0.25 -1.51 -38.71
C LYS A 268 -0.98 -2.82 -39.01
N SER A 269 -2.14 -2.72 -39.66
CA SER A 269 -2.90 -3.87 -40.16
C SER A 269 -2.69 -4.06 -41.66
N SER A 270 -2.68 -5.32 -42.11
CA SER A 270 -2.72 -5.67 -43.54
C SER A 270 -4.14 -5.69 -44.11
N THR A 271 -5.17 -5.73 -43.25
CA THR A 271 -6.59 -5.85 -43.63
C THR A 271 -7.41 -4.59 -43.38
N LEU A 272 -6.91 -3.70 -42.51
CA LEU A 272 -7.54 -2.42 -42.19
C LEU A 272 -6.58 -1.28 -42.54
N THR A 273 -7.11 -0.22 -43.13
CA THR A 273 -6.38 1.04 -43.31
C THR A 273 -6.12 1.73 -41.96
N ASP A 274 -5.12 2.60 -41.89
CA ASP A 274 -4.69 3.23 -40.63
C ASP A 274 -5.81 4.05 -39.94
N ASN A 275 -6.72 4.66 -40.70
CA ASN A 275 -7.91 5.35 -40.16
C ASN A 275 -8.99 4.40 -39.63
N LYS A 276 -8.91 3.12 -39.99
CA LYS A 276 -9.87 2.08 -39.60
C LYS A 276 -9.38 1.17 -38.48
N LEU A 277 -8.21 1.43 -37.88
CA LEU A 277 -7.64 0.61 -36.81
C LEU A 277 -8.52 0.55 -35.54
N SER A 278 -9.42 1.50 -35.33
CA SER A 278 -10.45 1.42 -34.29
C SER A 278 -11.33 0.16 -34.40
N GLU A 279 -11.52 -0.37 -35.62
CA GLU A 279 -12.33 -1.57 -35.89
C GLU A 279 -11.67 -2.88 -35.44
N LEU A 280 -10.42 -2.84 -34.93
CA LEU A 280 -9.80 -3.99 -34.25
C LEU A 280 -10.58 -4.41 -33.00
N ASN A 281 -11.28 -3.46 -32.37
CA ASN A 281 -12.23 -3.70 -31.28
C ASN A 281 -11.67 -4.54 -30.10
N LEU A 282 -10.44 -4.24 -29.68
CA LEU A 282 -9.70 -5.07 -28.72
C LEU A 282 -10.34 -5.19 -27.32
N TRP A 283 -11.15 -4.21 -26.91
CA TRP A 283 -11.84 -4.17 -25.61
C TRP A 283 -13.38 -4.11 -25.73
N SER A 284 -13.94 -4.52 -26.87
CA SER A 284 -15.40 -4.50 -27.10
C SER A 284 -16.04 -3.12 -26.95
N ASP A 285 -15.56 -2.19 -27.75
CA ASP A 285 -16.25 -0.95 -28.06
C ASP A 285 -17.67 -1.20 -28.58
N ASN A 286 -18.65 -0.46 -28.08
CA ASN A 286 -20.05 -0.55 -28.45
C ASN A 286 -20.25 -0.23 -29.94
N SER A 287 -19.51 0.76 -30.45
CA SER A 287 -19.48 1.12 -31.87
C SER A 287 -18.69 0.16 -32.76
N GLU A 288 -17.98 -0.83 -32.20
CA GLU A 288 -17.00 -1.66 -32.92
C GLU A 288 -15.97 -0.82 -33.70
N GLY A 289 -15.62 0.36 -33.18
CA GLY A 289 -14.74 1.32 -33.83
C GLY A 289 -15.32 2.00 -35.08
N LYS A 290 -16.60 1.79 -35.40
CA LYS A 290 -17.27 2.35 -36.57
C LYS A 290 -17.91 3.69 -36.23
N ILE A 291 -17.82 4.63 -37.17
CA ILE A 291 -18.48 5.93 -37.10
C ILE A 291 -19.84 5.88 -37.79
N ILE A 292 -20.73 6.78 -37.40
CA ILE A 292 -22.04 6.98 -38.03
C ILE A 292 -22.29 8.46 -38.30
N THR A 293 -23.22 8.74 -39.21
CA THR A 293 -23.80 10.08 -39.38
C THR A 293 -24.78 10.37 -38.24
N ASP A 294 -24.98 11.63 -37.88
CA ASP A 294 -25.87 12.06 -36.78
C ASP A 294 -25.58 11.33 -35.46
N TYR A 295 -24.29 11.16 -35.15
CA TYR A 295 -23.81 10.43 -33.98
C TYR A 295 -24.25 11.02 -32.65
N ASN A 296 -24.71 12.27 -32.60
CA ASN A 296 -25.25 12.88 -31.38
C ASN A 296 -26.76 12.61 -31.16
N ASN A 297 -27.45 12.02 -32.14
CA ASN A 297 -28.85 11.61 -32.00
C ASN A 297 -28.96 10.47 -30.97
N PRO A 298 -29.77 10.61 -29.90
CA PRO A 298 -29.98 9.55 -28.90
C PRO A 298 -30.34 8.18 -29.47
N ASP A 299 -31.09 8.13 -30.57
CA ASP A 299 -31.53 6.86 -31.18
C ASP A 299 -30.40 6.10 -31.87
N ASN A 300 -29.33 6.83 -32.23
CA ASN A 300 -28.13 6.32 -32.88
C ASN A 300 -27.03 5.92 -31.88
N ALA A 301 -27.26 6.08 -30.58
CA ALA A 301 -26.31 5.69 -29.55
C ALA A 301 -25.93 4.21 -29.68
N ALA A 302 -24.63 3.93 -29.69
CA ALA A 302 -24.10 2.58 -29.86
C ALA A 302 -24.55 1.66 -28.71
N VAL A 303 -24.77 0.39 -29.04
CA VAL A 303 -25.31 -0.61 -28.11
C VAL A 303 -24.21 -1.52 -27.59
N TYR A 304 -24.33 -1.96 -26.33
CA TYR A 304 -23.45 -2.96 -25.75
C TYR A 304 -23.54 -4.28 -26.52
N LYS A 305 -22.39 -4.87 -26.81
CA LYS A 305 -22.20 -6.14 -27.52
C LYS A 305 -21.23 -7.02 -26.76
N ASP A 306 -21.13 -8.29 -27.11
CA ASP A 306 -20.24 -9.27 -26.48
C ASP A 306 -18.83 -8.75 -26.17
N LYS A 307 -18.35 -9.18 -25.01
CA LYS A 307 -16.98 -8.95 -24.56
C LYS A 307 -15.96 -9.64 -25.46
N SER A 308 -14.77 -9.05 -25.57
CA SER A 308 -13.65 -9.48 -26.42
C SER A 308 -12.61 -10.21 -25.58
N SER A 309 -11.72 -10.91 -26.26
CA SER A 309 -10.74 -11.78 -25.62
C SER A 309 -9.68 -11.04 -24.78
N PHE A 310 -9.44 -9.74 -25.03
CA PHE A 310 -8.39 -8.96 -24.38
C PHE A 310 -8.89 -7.99 -23.31
N ASP A 311 -10.20 -7.88 -23.11
CA ASP A 311 -10.72 -7.06 -22.03
C ASP A 311 -10.21 -7.60 -20.68
N PRO A 312 -9.56 -6.76 -19.85
CA PRO A 312 -8.86 -7.19 -18.65
C PRO A 312 -9.82 -7.50 -17.49
N CYS A 313 -11.10 -7.13 -17.56
CA CYS A 313 -11.99 -7.26 -16.42
C CYS A 313 -12.26 -8.74 -16.04
N PRO A 314 -12.53 -9.02 -14.74
CA PRO A 314 -12.94 -10.35 -14.28
C PRO A 314 -14.24 -10.87 -14.91
N ASN A 315 -14.57 -12.13 -14.63
CA ASN A 315 -15.81 -12.74 -15.13
C ASN A 315 -17.05 -11.93 -14.68
N GLY A 316 -18.01 -11.71 -15.58
CA GLY A 316 -19.19 -10.89 -15.34
C GLY A 316 -18.97 -9.37 -15.38
N TRP A 317 -17.74 -8.92 -15.69
CA TRP A 317 -17.37 -7.50 -15.75
C TRP A 317 -16.69 -7.17 -17.08
N ARG A 318 -16.74 -5.90 -17.51
CA ARG A 318 -16.12 -5.39 -18.75
C ARG A 318 -15.67 -3.94 -18.61
N ILE A 319 -14.78 -3.50 -19.50
CA ILE A 319 -14.43 -2.09 -19.67
C ILE A 319 -15.65 -1.34 -20.24
N PRO A 320 -16.02 -0.18 -19.68
CA PRO A 320 -17.11 0.63 -20.21
C PRO A 320 -16.70 1.30 -21.51
N SER A 321 -17.67 1.57 -22.37
CA SER A 321 -17.47 2.10 -23.72
C SER A 321 -18.25 3.41 -23.89
N MET A 322 -17.73 4.31 -24.72
CA MET A 322 -18.48 5.46 -25.22
C MET A 322 -19.65 4.98 -26.09
N LEU A 323 -20.67 5.80 -26.25
CA LEU A 323 -21.80 5.49 -27.14
C LEU A 323 -21.56 5.88 -28.60
N THR A 324 -20.35 6.32 -28.95
CA THR A 324 -19.92 6.62 -30.33
C THR A 324 -18.39 6.58 -30.46
N ALA A 325 -17.88 6.14 -31.61
CA ALA A 325 -16.46 6.22 -31.97
C ALA A 325 -16.09 7.50 -32.74
N ASN A 326 -17.05 8.38 -33.04
CA ASN A 326 -16.76 9.66 -33.69
C ASN A 326 -15.84 10.52 -32.80
N LEU A 327 -14.78 11.07 -33.39
CA LEU A 327 -13.86 11.99 -32.70
C LEU A 327 -14.34 13.45 -32.74
N GLY A 328 -15.16 13.79 -33.73
CA GLY A 328 -15.74 15.12 -33.90
C GLY A 328 -16.50 15.24 -35.21
N SER A 329 -17.04 16.43 -35.45
CA SER A 329 -17.85 16.75 -36.61
C SER A 329 -17.06 16.84 -37.91
N ALA A 330 -17.76 17.01 -39.03
CA ALA A 330 -17.15 17.26 -40.34
C ALA A 330 -16.25 18.51 -40.38
N SER A 331 -16.40 19.41 -39.40
CA SER A 331 -15.58 20.61 -39.23
C SER A 331 -14.46 20.45 -38.19
N TYR A 332 -14.15 19.21 -37.79
CA TYR A 332 -13.14 18.87 -36.77
C TYR A 332 -13.40 19.49 -35.39
N VAL A 333 -14.67 19.75 -35.06
CA VAL A 333 -15.08 20.18 -33.72
C VAL A 333 -15.42 18.94 -32.90
N ASP A 334 -14.80 18.79 -31.72
CA ASP A 334 -15.12 17.71 -30.77
C ASP A 334 -16.42 18.09 -30.03
N ASP A 335 -17.56 17.85 -30.68
CA ASP A 335 -18.91 18.14 -30.20
C ASP A 335 -19.62 16.88 -29.65
N ILE A 336 -18.84 15.85 -29.30
CA ILE A 336 -19.39 14.61 -28.75
C ILE A 336 -20.06 14.92 -27.42
N ARG A 337 -21.28 14.42 -27.25
CA ARG A 337 -22.05 14.62 -26.02
C ARG A 337 -21.32 14.09 -24.79
N ILE A 338 -21.37 14.85 -23.70
CA ILE A 338 -20.77 14.46 -22.42
C ILE A 338 -21.43 13.19 -21.86
N ASP A 339 -22.75 13.08 -21.92
CA ASP A 339 -23.50 11.91 -21.45
C ASP A 339 -23.25 10.64 -22.26
N PHE A 340 -22.60 10.72 -23.43
CA PHE A 340 -22.17 9.55 -24.21
C PHE A 340 -20.89 8.93 -23.69
N SER A 341 -20.15 9.63 -22.82
CA SER A 341 -19.12 9.00 -22.01
C SER A 341 -19.75 8.26 -20.84
N PRO A 342 -19.30 7.03 -20.53
CA PRO A 342 -19.76 6.33 -19.34
C PRO A 342 -19.34 7.05 -18.04
N PHE A 343 -18.35 7.94 -18.12
CA PHE A 343 -17.89 8.78 -17.01
C PHE A 343 -18.47 10.19 -17.02
N GLY A 344 -19.41 10.49 -17.93
CA GLY A 344 -20.04 11.80 -18.07
C GLY A 344 -21.13 12.10 -17.04
N VAL A 345 -21.35 13.38 -16.76
CA VAL A 345 -22.56 13.88 -16.09
C VAL A 345 -23.76 13.88 -17.04
N GLN A 346 -24.99 13.79 -16.51
CA GLN A 346 -26.23 13.78 -17.31
C GLN A 346 -26.50 15.13 -17.97
N THR A 347 -25.89 15.37 -19.12
CA THR A 347 -26.08 16.56 -19.95
C THR A 347 -25.85 16.23 -21.43
N SER A 348 -26.70 16.77 -22.30
CA SER A 348 -26.61 16.59 -23.75
C SER A 348 -25.67 17.60 -24.42
N LEU A 349 -24.92 18.39 -23.65
CA LEU A 349 -23.93 19.33 -24.19
C LEU A 349 -22.82 18.55 -24.92
N GLY A 350 -22.39 19.07 -26.07
CA GLY A 350 -21.14 18.68 -26.71
C GLY A 350 -19.94 19.09 -25.85
N LYS A 351 -18.82 18.36 -25.99
CA LYS A 351 -17.59 18.63 -25.25
C LYS A 351 -17.09 20.06 -25.45
N ASP A 352 -17.05 20.55 -26.68
CA ASP A 352 -16.68 21.93 -27.03
C ASP A 352 -17.49 22.98 -26.23
N VAL A 353 -18.81 22.81 -26.14
CA VAL A 353 -19.70 23.69 -25.38
C VAL A 353 -19.49 23.53 -23.87
N PHE A 354 -19.28 22.29 -23.40
CA PHE A 354 -18.99 22.02 -21.99
C PHE A 354 -17.69 22.70 -21.54
N GLU A 355 -16.64 22.60 -22.33
CA GLU A 355 -15.33 23.16 -22.01
C GLU A 355 -15.28 24.68 -22.16
N SER A 356 -15.90 25.24 -23.21
CA SER A 356 -15.98 26.70 -23.41
C SER A 356 -16.75 27.41 -22.31
N ASN A 357 -17.72 26.74 -21.68
CA ASN A 357 -18.41 27.24 -20.49
C ASN A 357 -17.60 27.07 -19.18
N GLY A 358 -16.41 26.46 -19.24
CA GLY A 358 -15.55 26.21 -18.08
C GLY A 358 -16.06 25.10 -17.16
N TYR A 359 -17.00 24.26 -17.58
CA TYR A 359 -17.60 23.22 -16.74
C TYR A 359 -16.65 22.05 -16.41
N HIS A 360 -15.54 21.95 -17.13
CA HIS A 360 -14.43 21.05 -16.82
C HIS A 360 -13.60 21.52 -15.61
N ILE A 361 -13.77 22.77 -15.15
CA ILE A 361 -13.09 23.30 -13.96
C ILE A 361 -14.03 23.16 -12.76
N ILE A 362 -13.68 22.29 -11.82
CA ILE A 362 -14.48 22.09 -10.60
C ILE A 362 -14.27 23.30 -9.70
N LYS A 363 -15.34 24.07 -9.46
CA LYS A 363 -15.30 25.26 -8.62
C LYS A 363 -15.19 24.92 -7.12
N PRO A 364 -14.60 25.81 -6.31
CA PRO A 364 -14.45 25.64 -4.86
C PRO A 364 -15.77 25.61 -4.09
N SER A 365 -16.88 26.04 -4.70
CA SER A 365 -18.23 25.95 -4.13
C SER A 365 -19.28 25.80 -5.21
N ASN A 366 -20.52 25.43 -4.85
CA ASN A 366 -21.64 25.27 -5.79
C ASN A 366 -22.20 26.61 -6.33
N THR A 367 -21.68 27.76 -5.91
CA THR A 367 -22.06 29.08 -6.44
C THR A 367 -21.82 29.14 -7.94
N ASN A 368 -22.87 29.46 -8.71
CA ASN A 368 -22.81 29.53 -10.18
C ASN A 368 -22.30 28.24 -10.84
N VAL A 369 -22.64 27.07 -10.26
CA VAL A 369 -22.41 25.75 -10.84
C VAL A 369 -23.75 25.16 -11.33
N PRO A 370 -23.84 24.67 -12.57
CA PRO A 370 -25.06 24.01 -13.07
C PRO A 370 -25.48 22.82 -12.19
N SER A 371 -26.78 22.56 -12.08
CA SER A 371 -27.33 21.52 -11.20
C SER A 371 -26.70 20.14 -11.44
N PHE A 372 -26.46 19.76 -12.70
CA PHE A 372 -25.85 18.48 -13.08
C PHE A 372 -24.38 18.32 -12.64
N LEU A 373 -23.71 19.37 -12.14
CA LEU A 373 -22.34 19.36 -11.61
C LEU A 373 -22.25 19.70 -10.12
N GLN A 374 -23.35 20.09 -9.48
CA GLN A 374 -23.33 20.39 -8.05
C GLN A 374 -23.06 19.13 -7.24
N GLY A 375 -22.31 19.26 -6.15
CA GLY A 375 -22.06 18.14 -5.22
C GLY A 375 -20.75 17.38 -5.44
N VAL A 376 -19.97 17.71 -6.47
CA VAL A 376 -18.61 17.18 -6.64
C VAL A 376 -17.73 17.62 -5.47
N LYS A 377 -16.98 16.66 -4.90
CA LYS A 377 -15.95 16.92 -3.89
C LYS A 377 -14.57 16.60 -4.46
N VAL A 378 -13.62 17.49 -4.21
CA VAL A 378 -12.22 17.33 -4.57
C VAL A 378 -11.42 17.11 -3.30
N TYR A 379 -10.57 16.09 -3.29
CA TYR A 379 -9.55 15.87 -2.26
C TYR A 379 -8.22 16.31 -2.87
N PRO A 380 -7.71 17.51 -2.53
CA PRO A 380 -6.49 18.05 -3.12
C PRO A 380 -5.33 17.05 -3.02
N ASN A 381 -4.64 16.83 -4.13
CA ASN A 381 -3.57 15.84 -4.33
C ASN A 381 -3.92 14.37 -4.02
N VAL A 382 -5.20 14.00 -3.88
CA VAL A 382 -5.59 12.62 -3.54
C VAL A 382 -6.63 12.04 -4.49
N GLY A 383 -7.61 12.83 -4.94
CA GLY A 383 -8.64 12.38 -5.89
C GLY A 383 -9.96 13.16 -5.82
N PHE A 384 -11.03 12.53 -6.27
CA PHE A 384 -12.36 13.12 -6.39
C PHE A 384 -13.46 12.18 -5.87
N ASP A 385 -14.50 12.76 -5.28
CA ASP A 385 -15.70 12.05 -4.87
C ASP A 385 -16.91 12.65 -5.62
N PHE A 386 -17.53 11.79 -6.44
CA PHE A 386 -18.72 12.09 -7.25
C PHE A 386 -19.94 11.31 -6.74
N SER A 387 -19.97 10.93 -5.47
CA SER A 387 -21.08 10.16 -4.87
C SER A 387 -22.40 10.92 -4.74
N ASN A 388 -22.41 12.24 -5.01
CA ASN A 388 -23.61 13.07 -4.93
C ASN A 388 -23.67 14.17 -6.00
N VAL A 389 -23.10 13.92 -7.18
CA VAL A 389 -23.09 14.89 -8.29
C VAL A 389 -24.46 14.96 -8.96
N GLY A 390 -25.06 16.15 -9.02
CA GLY A 390 -26.43 16.35 -9.50
C GLY A 390 -27.47 15.54 -8.71
N GLY A 391 -27.18 15.17 -7.47
CA GLY A 391 -28.02 14.29 -6.65
C GLY A 391 -27.89 12.80 -6.99
N MET A 392 -26.88 12.42 -7.78
CA MET A 392 -26.62 11.04 -8.19
C MET A 392 -25.24 10.56 -7.71
N ASN A 393 -25.13 9.25 -7.48
CA ASN A 393 -23.89 8.62 -7.06
C ASN A 393 -23.13 8.09 -8.27
N MET A 394 -22.14 8.80 -8.80
CA MET A 394 -21.24 8.27 -9.85
C MET A 394 -20.08 7.44 -9.28
N GLY A 395 -19.88 7.47 -7.96
CA GLY A 395 -18.81 6.78 -7.26
C GLY A 395 -17.63 7.68 -6.92
N VAL A 396 -16.58 7.03 -6.43
CA VAL A 396 -15.39 7.67 -5.88
C VAL A 396 -14.18 7.36 -6.76
N PHE A 397 -13.30 8.33 -6.92
CA PHE A 397 -12.23 8.33 -7.90
C PHE A 397 -10.91 8.79 -7.25
N PRO A 398 -10.13 7.86 -6.65
CA PRO A 398 -8.78 8.14 -6.16
C PRO A 398 -7.76 8.32 -7.29
N GLY A 399 -6.76 9.18 -7.11
CA GLY A 399 -5.65 9.38 -8.05
C GLY A 399 -4.95 8.07 -8.42
N THR A 400 -4.69 7.90 -9.71
CA THR A 400 -4.14 6.67 -10.31
C THR A 400 -2.76 6.87 -10.92
N GLY A 401 -2.37 8.13 -11.16
CA GLY A 401 -1.33 8.51 -12.12
C GLY A 401 -1.58 7.97 -13.53
N GLN A 402 -0.60 8.15 -14.40
CA GLN A 402 -0.55 7.56 -15.75
C GLN A 402 0.90 7.37 -16.19
N LEU A 403 1.17 6.48 -17.13
CA LEU A 403 2.45 6.37 -17.84
C LEU A 403 2.23 6.83 -19.27
N ALA A 404 2.75 7.99 -19.65
CA ALA A 404 2.53 8.52 -20.99
C ALA A 404 3.84 8.93 -21.64
N ILE A 405 4.13 8.41 -22.85
CA ILE A 405 5.46 8.47 -23.48
C ILE A 405 5.94 9.91 -23.72
N ASP A 406 5.03 10.81 -24.09
CA ASP A 406 5.34 12.20 -24.43
C ASP A 406 5.13 13.17 -23.25
N SER A 407 4.75 12.66 -22.07
CA SER A 407 4.60 13.45 -20.86
C SER A 407 5.61 13.01 -19.81
N GLN A 408 6.13 13.95 -19.02
CA GLN A 408 7.11 13.65 -17.97
C GLN A 408 8.34 12.84 -18.47
N GLY A 409 8.65 12.86 -19.78
CA GLY A 409 9.72 12.04 -20.38
C GLY A 409 9.42 10.54 -20.40
N GLY A 410 8.14 10.16 -20.56
CA GLY A 410 7.69 8.77 -20.57
C GLY A 410 7.63 8.15 -19.19
N GLN A 411 7.45 8.98 -18.15
CA GLN A 411 7.50 8.56 -16.76
C GLN A 411 6.10 8.39 -16.17
N TYR A 412 6.02 7.68 -15.05
CA TYR A 412 4.81 7.69 -14.25
C TYR A 412 4.59 9.13 -13.79
N THR A 413 3.40 9.68 -14.02
CA THR A 413 3.07 11.04 -13.60
C THR A 413 2.96 11.14 -12.09
N ASP A 414 2.60 12.31 -11.58
CA ASP A 414 2.19 12.37 -10.18
C ASP A 414 1.02 11.42 -9.89
N GLN A 415 0.97 10.97 -8.63
CA GLN A 415 0.02 9.95 -8.17
C GLN A 415 -1.40 10.52 -8.02
N HIS A 416 -1.56 11.84 -8.07
CA HIS A 416 -2.85 12.52 -7.90
C HIS A 416 -3.59 12.78 -9.21
N HIS A 417 -2.92 12.72 -10.35
CA HIS A 417 -3.61 12.64 -11.64
C HIS A 417 -4.46 11.37 -11.73
N MET A 418 -5.49 11.44 -12.56
CA MET A 418 -6.33 10.30 -12.87
C MET A 418 -6.48 10.12 -14.37
N GLY A 419 -6.24 8.91 -14.85
CA GLY A 419 -6.62 8.48 -16.18
C GLY A 419 -7.39 7.16 -16.11
N LEU A 420 -8.63 7.14 -16.59
CA LEU A 420 -9.42 5.91 -16.76
C LEU A 420 -9.77 5.66 -18.21
N TRP A 421 -9.44 4.48 -18.71
CA TRP A 421 -9.78 4.09 -20.08
C TRP A 421 -11.27 3.88 -20.29
N THR A 422 -11.72 4.17 -21.52
CA THR A 422 -12.88 3.52 -22.12
C THR A 422 -12.43 2.49 -23.15
N ALA A 423 -13.32 1.57 -23.51
CA ALA A 423 -13.09 0.61 -24.60
C ALA A 423 -13.09 1.26 -25.99
N THR A 424 -13.36 2.56 -26.11
CA THR A 424 -13.60 3.20 -27.41
C THR A 424 -12.36 3.90 -27.95
N MET A 425 -11.86 3.40 -29.08
CA MET A 425 -10.89 4.12 -29.90
C MET A 425 -11.62 5.06 -30.86
N ALA A 426 -11.33 6.36 -30.77
CA ALA A 426 -12.04 7.36 -31.57
C ALA A 426 -11.34 7.61 -32.90
N ARG A 427 -12.12 7.96 -33.93
CA ARG A 427 -11.60 8.34 -35.25
C ARG A 427 -12.39 9.46 -35.91
N HIS A 428 -11.74 10.17 -36.83
CA HIS A 428 -12.41 11.15 -37.70
C HIS A 428 -13.20 10.47 -38.82
N PHE A 429 -14.01 11.27 -39.52
CA PHE A 429 -14.85 10.83 -40.64
C PHE A 429 -14.08 10.58 -41.94
N ASP A 430 -12.80 10.95 -41.99
CA ASP A 430 -11.93 10.92 -43.16
C ASP A 430 -10.84 9.84 -43.07
N ALA A 431 -9.78 10.00 -43.87
CA ALA A 431 -8.63 9.10 -43.90
C ALA A 431 -7.57 9.37 -42.82
N THR A 432 -7.85 10.20 -41.81
CA THR A 432 -6.91 10.46 -40.71
C THR A 432 -6.70 9.19 -39.88
N PRO A 433 -5.45 8.75 -39.65
CA PRO A 433 -5.13 7.61 -38.81
C PRO A 433 -5.79 7.66 -37.44
N ALA A 434 -6.37 6.53 -37.00
CA ALA A 434 -6.90 6.39 -35.65
C ALA A 434 -5.74 6.04 -34.71
N VAL A 435 -5.46 6.91 -33.73
CA VAL A 435 -4.28 6.78 -32.86
C VAL A 435 -4.57 6.93 -31.36
N GLY A 436 -5.81 7.27 -31.00
CA GLY A 436 -6.19 7.62 -29.64
C GLY A 436 -7.50 6.98 -29.21
N ALA A 437 -7.59 6.70 -27.92
CA ALA A 437 -8.80 6.21 -27.26
C ALA A 437 -9.38 7.25 -26.32
N ARG A 438 -10.71 7.19 -26.14
CA ARG A 438 -11.40 8.05 -25.19
C ARG A 438 -11.14 7.58 -23.76
N SER A 439 -11.00 8.54 -22.86
CA SER A 439 -10.75 8.31 -21.44
C SER A 439 -11.44 9.38 -20.60
N MET A 440 -11.56 9.11 -19.31
CA MET A 440 -11.73 10.16 -18.32
C MET A 440 -10.34 10.59 -17.83
N PHE A 441 -10.11 11.90 -17.79
CA PHE A 441 -8.92 12.48 -17.22
C PHE A 441 -9.29 13.50 -16.15
N MET A 442 -8.65 13.44 -14.98
CA MET A 442 -8.85 14.41 -13.90
C MET A 442 -7.53 14.83 -13.27
N ILE A 443 -7.49 16.07 -12.80
CA ILE A 443 -6.33 16.65 -12.08
C ILE A 443 -6.85 17.26 -10.79
N SER A 444 -6.32 16.84 -9.64
CA SER A 444 -6.56 17.47 -8.35
C SER A 444 -5.27 18.08 -7.78
N ASP A 445 -4.56 18.92 -8.52
CA ASP A 445 -3.23 19.41 -8.12
C ASP A 445 -3.34 20.75 -7.38
N GLN A 446 -3.11 20.73 -6.07
CA GLN A 446 -3.20 21.94 -5.25
C GLN A 446 -2.03 22.91 -5.43
N TYR A 447 -0.90 22.43 -5.98
CA TYR A 447 0.33 23.20 -6.09
C TYR A 447 0.43 24.05 -7.36
N GLN A 448 -0.61 24.02 -8.21
CA GLN A 448 -0.69 24.85 -9.41
C GLN A 448 -1.15 26.28 -9.09
N ALA A 449 -0.73 27.24 -9.91
CA ALA A 449 -1.04 28.66 -9.73
C ALA A 449 -2.44 29.07 -10.24
N ASP A 450 -3.16 28.15 -10.89
CA ASP A 450 -4.49 28.34 -11.44
C ASP A 450 -5.48 28.87 -10.38
N VAL A 451 -6.40 29.74 -10.79
CA VAL A 451 -7.49 30.29 -9.95
C VAL A 451 -8.82 29.75 -10.50
N PRO A 452 -9.38 28.68 -9.90
CA PRO A 452 -10.60 28.02 -10.40
C PRO A 452 -11.84 28.91 -10.39
N ASP A 453 -11.87 29.91 -9.51
CA ASP A 453 -12.98 30.86 -9.38
C ASP A 453 -12.43 32.28 -9.15
N PRO A 454 -12.59 33.20 -10.11
CA PRO A 454 -12.12 34.59 -9.97
C PRO A 454 -12.69 35.32 -8.74
N SER A 455 -13.83 34.89 -8.19
CA SER A 455 -14.40 35.45 -6.96
C SER A 455 -13.65 35.02 -5.69
N LYS A 456 -12.76 34.02 -5.78
CA LYS A 456 -11.95 33.48 -4.69
C LYS A 456 -10.47 33.37 -5.07
N PRO A 457 -9.77 34.51 -5.26
CA PRO A 457 -8.39 34.54 -5.78
C PRO A 457 -7.33 33.85 -4.89
N ASN A 458 -7.66 33.58 -3.63
CA ASN A 458 -6.77 32.91 -2.68
C ASN A 458 -6.91 31.38 -2.71
N VAL A 459 -7.97 30.86 -3.32
CA VAL A 459 -8.14 29.42 -3.53
C VAL A 459 -7.52 29.08 -4.87
N LYS A 460 -6.36 28.43 -4.83
CA LYS A 460 -5.54 28.08 -5.99
C LYS A 460 -5.42 26.58 -6.15
N GLY A 461 -5.13 26.16 -7.38
CA GLY A 461 -4.93 24.77 -7.75
C GLY A 461 -5.62 24.44 -9.07
N ARG A 462 -5.20 23.35 -9.69
CA ARG A 462 -5.78 22.85 -10.93
C ARG A 462 -6.73 21.70 -10.60
N TYR A 463 -8.02 21.93 -10.80
CA TYR A 463 -9.09 21.00 -10.48
C TYR A 463 -9.94 20.70 -11.72
N TRP A 464 -9.47 19.77 -12.55
CA TRP A 464 -10.07 19.48 -13.85
C TRP A 464 -10.81 18.15 -13.87
N TYR A 465 -11.96 18.13 -14.57
CA TYR A 465 -12.79 16.97 -14.87
C TYR A 465 -13.09 16.92 -16.37
N MET A 466 -12.49 15.94 -17.06
CA MET A 466 -12.55 15.79 -18.51
C MET A 466 -13.04 14.37 -18.87
N PRO A 467 -14.37 14.13 -18.93
CA PRO A 467 -14.94 12.79 -19.11
C PRO A 467 -14.81 12.23 -20.54
N THR A 468 -14.39 13.05 -21.50
CA THR A 468 -14.27 12.73 -22.93
C THR A 468 -12.86 13.05 -23.46
N SER A 469 -11.85 12.95 -22.59
CA SER A 469 -10.44 13.13 -22.97
C SER A 469 -10.03 12.11 -24.03
N ALA A 470 -8.99 12.41 -24.80
CA ALA A 470 -8.41 11.51 -25.79
C ALA A 470 -6.94 11.28 -25.45
N VAL A 471 -6.55 10.00 -25.33
CA VAL A 471 -5.20 9.60 -24.90
C VAL A 471 -4.64 8.59 -25.89
N LYS A 472 -3.32 8.61 -26.06
CA LYS A 472 -2.61 7.75 -27.01
C LYS A 472 -2.71 6.30 -26.56
N THR A 473 -2.94 5.38 -27.49
CA THR A 473 -3.12 3.95 -27.14
C THR A 473 -1.86 3.33 -26.51
N SER A 474 -0.69 3.90 -26.79
CA SER A 474 0.61 3.47 -26.24
C SER A 474 0.87 3.95 -24.81
N ASP A 475 0.08 4.89 -24.29
CA ASP A 475 0.14 5.27 -22.87
C ASP A 475 -0.51 4.18 -22.01
N ALA A 476 -0.23 4.16 -20.71
CA ALA A 476 -0.89 3.29 -19.75
C ALA A 476 -1.69 4.10 -18.73
N ASN A 477 -2.99 3.80 -18.64
CA ASN A 477 -3.94 4.39 -17.71
C ASN A 477 -4.68 3.28 -16.94
N ALA A 478 -5.35 3.64 -15.84
CA ALA A 478 -6.11 2.69 -15.05
C ALA A 478 -7.42 2.28 -15.76
N CYS A 479 -8.01 1.19 -15.28
CA CYS A 479 -9.26 0.63 -15.78
C CYS A 479 -10.27 0.49 -14.64
N ARG A 480 -11.54 0.80 -14.88
CA ARG A 480 -12.65 0.52 -13.97
C ARG A 480 -13.75 -0.20 -14.74
N CYS A 481 -14.25 -1.30 -14.19
CA CYS A 481 -15.20 -2.15 -14.89
C CYS A 481 -16.65 -1.84 -14.54
N ILE A 482 -17.54 -2.10 -15.50
CA ILE A 482 -18.99 -2.21 -15.30
C ILE A 482 -19.42 -3.67 -15.39
N LYS A 483 -20.55 -4.01 -14.78
CA LYS A 483 -21.17 -5.32 -14.92
C LYS A 483 -21.47 -5.55 -16.39
N ASP A 484 -21.01 -6.68 -16.92
CA ASP A 484 -21.25 -7.02 -18.31
C ASP A 484 -22.74 -7.32 -18.51
N PRO A 485 -23.46 -6.61 -19.40
CA PRO A 485 -24.88 -6.83 -19.59
C PRO A 485 -25.21 -8.08 -20.42
N LEU A 486 -24.22 -8.83 -20.94
CA LEU A 486 -24.45 -9.94 -21.87
C LEU A 486 -23.90 -11.30 -21.41
N TYR A 487 -22.96 -11.37 -20.46
CA TYR A 487 -22.24 -12.62 -20.13
C TYR A 487 -23.12 -13.83 -19.78
N VAL A 488 -24.25 -13.61 -19.09
CA VAL A 488 -25.22 -14.68 -18.80
C VAL A 488 -26.13 -14.98 -19.99
N ILE A 489 -26.57 -13.92 -20.70
CA ILE A 489 -27.56 -14.03 -21.77
C ILE A 489 -26.97 -14.71 -23.00
N ASP A 490 -25.72 -14.39 -23.32
CA ASP A 490 -25.01 -14.89 -24.49
C ASP A 490 -24.07 -16.07 -24.15
N ASP A 491 -24.29 -16.72 -23.00
CA ASP A 491 -23.65 -17.99 -22.56
C ASP A 491 -22.11 -17.97 -22.53
N TYR A 492 -21.51 -16.91 -21.96
CA TYR A 492 -20.08 -16.82 -21.70
C TYR A 492 -19.73 -16.53 -20.24
N ASP A 493 -20.54 -17.02 -19.31
CA ASP A 493 -20.27 -16.97 -17.87
C ASP A 493 -19.26 -18.04 -17.44
N PHE A 494 -18.13 -17.62 -16.87
CA PHE A 494 -17.05 -18.46 -16.36
C PHE A 494 -16.79 -18.19 -14.85
N PRO A 495 -17.64 -18.70 -13.96
CA PRO A 495 -17.46 -18.53 -12.52
C PRO A 495 -16.07 -18.99 -12.06
N THR A 496 -15.47 -18.25 -11.14
CA THR A 496 -14.19 -18.63 -10.53
C THR A 496 -14.33 -19.96 -9.81
N GLU A 497 -13.40 -20.87 -10.07
CA GLU A 497 -13.29 -22.12 -9.34
C GLU A 497 -12.36 -21.95 -8.15
N TYR A 498 -12.80 -22.42 -6.97
CA TYR A 498 -12.06 -22.32 -5.71
C TYR A 498 -11.64 -23.69 -5.20
N PHE A 499 -10.64 -23.71 -4.33
CA PHE A 499 -10.33 -24.89 -3.52
C PHE A 499 -10.31 -24.56 -2.02
N ASN A 500 -10.65 -25.55 -1.21
CA ASN A 500 -10.66 -25.43 0.24
C ASN A 500 -9.24 -25.20 0.78
N ALA A 501 -9.12 -24.32 1.76
CA ALA A 501 -7.87 -24.13 2.46
C ALA A 501 -7.41 -25.44 3.13
N SER A 502 -6.11 -25.74 3.06
CA SER A 502 -5.47 -26.58 4.07
C SER A 502 -5.57 -25.86 5.42
N VAL A 503 -5.74 -26.60 6.52
CA VAL A 503 -5.94 -26.09 7.89
C VAL A 503 -5.38 -24.67 8.10
N GLU A 504 -6.27 -23.69 8.20
CA GLU A 504 -5.95 -22.27 8.38
C GLU A 504 -6.38 -21.80 9.77
N TYR A 505 -5.61 -20.87 10.35
CA TYR A 505 -5.92 -20.27 11.64
C TYR A 505 -5.55 -18.79 11.62
N VAL A 506 -6.55 -17.91 11.55
CA VAL A 506 -6.38 -16.45 11.51
C VAL A 506 -6.93 -15.75 12.77
N GLU A 507 -7.47 -16.53 13.70
CA GLU A 507 -8.09 -15.98 14.90
C GLU A 507 -7.07 -15.19 15.74
N GLY A 508 -7.49 -14.01 16.21
CA GLY A 508 -6.66 -13.15 17.05
C GLY A 508 -5.46 -12.52 16.35
N LEU A 509 -5.32 -12.64 15.02
CA LEU A 509 -4.23 -12.02 14.25
C LEU A 509 -4.10 -10.51 14.54
N ASN A 510 -5.24 -9.84 14.74
CA ASN A 510 -5.34 -8.41 15.00
C ASN A 510 -5.37 -8.05 16.50
N ASN A 511 -5.22 -9.01 17.42
CA ASN A 511 -5.16 -8.73 18.86
C ASN A 511 -3.94 -7.85 19.19
N PRO A 512 -3.97 -7.03 20.26
CA PRO A 512 -2.86 -6.14 20.60
C PRO A 512 -1.61 -6.90 21.08
N ASN A 513 -0.44 -6.27 20.96
CA ASN A 513 0.82 -6.77 21.51
C ASN A 513 1.11 -6.25 22.93
N THR A 514 0.41 -5.19 23.34
CA THR A 514 0.52 -4.60 24.69
C THR A 514 -0.82 -4.63 25.40
N TYR A 515 -0.82 -5.07 26.65
CA TYR A 515 -1.98 -5.04 27.54
C TYR A 515 -1.69 -4.02 28.63
N GLN A 516 -2.38 -2.88 28.52
CA GLN A 516 -2.26 -1.77 29.46
C GLN A 516 -3.35 -1.86 30.52
N ILE A 517 -2.96 -1.70 31.79
CA ILE A 517 -3.87 -1.52 32.92
C ILE A 517 -3.36 -0.41 33.85
N VAL A 518 -4.22 0.07 34.73
CA VAL A 518 -3.85 0.99 35.81
C VAL A 518 -3.66 0.21 37.10
N LYS A 519 -2.64 0.58 37.88
CA LYS A 519 -2.37 0.05 39.21
C LYS A 519 -3.63 0.07 40.07
N SER A 520 -3.96 -1.07 40.66
CA SER A 520 -5.14 -1.24 41.52
C SER A 520 -4.74 -1.49 42.97
N ALA A 521 -5.59 -1.05 43.90
CA ALA A 521 -5.45 -1.36 45.33
C ALA A 521 -5.76 -2.83 45.66
N THR A 522 -6.37 -3.56 44.72
CA THR A 522 -6.63 -5.00 44.80
C THR A 522 -5.84 -5.73 43.72
N MET A 523 -5.74 -7.06 43.84
CA MET A 523 -5.13 -7.88 42.81
C MET A 523 -5.94 -7.72 41.52
N ALA A 524 -5.26 -7.53 40.40
CA ALA A 524 -5.87 -7.39 39.08
C ALA A 524 -5.42 -8.54 38.17
N THR A 525 -6.28 -8.93 37.22
CA THR A 525 -6.00 -10.03 36.29
C THR A 525 -5.99 -9.53 34.86
N VAL A 526 -4.95 -9.88 34.10
CA VAL A 526 -4.85 -9.65 32.65
C VAL A 526 -4.96 -11.00 31.95
N GLU A 527 -5.90 -11.12 31.02
CA GLU A 527 -6.07 -12.30 30.19
C GLU A 527 -5.60 -12.03 28.76
N ILE A 528 -4.76 -12.92 28.22
CA ILE A 528 -4.14 -12.77 26.90
C ILE A 528 -4.49 -14.01 26.08
N PRO A 529 -5.32 -13.89 25.03
CA PRO A 529 -5.59 -14.99 24.12
C PRO A 529 -4.32 -15.45 23.40
N VAL A 530 -4.06 -16.77 23.39
CA VAL A 530 -2.87 -17.31 22.73
C VAL A 530 -3.01 -17.37 21.21
N SER A 531 -4.23 -17.22 20.68
CA SER A 531 -4.57 -17.37 19.25
C SER A 531 -3.61 -16.62 18.33
N LYS A 532 -3.22 -15.39 18.71
CA LYS A 532 -2.30 -14.55 17.91
C LYS A 532 -0.97 -15.25 17.60
N ALA A 533 -0.41 -16.00 18.56
CA ALA A 533 0.86 -16.69 18.36
C ALA A 533 0.78 -17.70 17.21
N PHE A 534 -0.31 -18.47 17.17
CA PHE A 534 -0.53 -19.51 16.16
C PHE A 534 -0.93 -18.92 14.80
N SER A 535 -1.73 -17.85 14.79
CA SER A 535 -2.10 -17.19 13.54
C SER A 535 -0.91 -16.48 12.89
N VAL A 536 -0.11 -15.73 13.64
CA VAL A 536 1.08 -15.08 13.07
C VAL A 536 2.11 -16.12 12.59
N GLN A 537 2.40 -17.14 13.40
CA GLN A 537 3.35 -18.20 13.04
C GLN A 537 2.95 -18.92 11.73
N SER A 538 1.69 -19.32 11.62
CA SER A 538 1.21 -20.06 10.45
C SER A 538 1.02 -19.19 9.21
N GLN A 539 0.55 -17.95 9.34
CA GLN A 539 0.18 -17.12 8.19
C GLN A 539 1.31 -16.20 7.68
N LEU A 540 2.17 -15.71 8.58
CA LEU A 540 3.16 -14.67 8.26
C LEU A 540 4.60 -15.15 8.39
N LEU A 541 4.86 -16.15 9.25
CA LEU A 541 6.22 -16.61 9.57
C LEU A 541 6.62 -17.92 8.88
N GLY A 542 5.73 -18.48 8.06
CA GLY A 542 6.00 -19.71 7.30
C GLY A 542 6.08 -20.98 8.16
N ASN A 543 5.49 -20.97 9.35
CA ASN A 543 5.47 -22.10 10.28
C ASN A 543 4.06 -22.70 10.41
N GLU A 544 3.54 -23.29 9.33
CA GLU A 544 2.22 -23.94 9.34
C GLU A 544 2.16 -25.15 10.29
N ALA A 545 3.31 -25.80 10.54
CA ALA A 545 3.44 -26.92 11.46
C ALA A 545 3.13 -26.58 12.94
N ILE A 546 3.07 -25.29 13.30
CA ILE A 546 2.63 -24.84 14.62
C ILE A 546 1.17 -25.26 14.92
N LEU A 547 0.38 -25.54 13.88
CA LEU A 547 -1.02 -25.97 14.00
C LEU A 547 -1.17 -27.49 14.23
N ASN A 548 -0.06 -28.23 14.30
CA ASN A 548 -0.09 -29.63 14.72
C ASN A 548 -0.40 -29.75 16.22
N ALA A 549 -1.21 -30.73 16.61
CA ALA A 549 -1.63 -30.91 18.01
C ALA A 549 -0.47 -31.06 19.00
N THR A 550 0.66 -31.62 18.56
CA THR A 550 1.90 -31.73 19.37
C THR A 550 2.53 -30.39 19.70
N SER A 551 2.27 -29.34 18.93
CA SER A 551 2.76 -27.99 19.15
C SER A 551 1.96 -27.23 20.22
N PHE A 552 0.81 -27.74 20.67
CA PHE A 552 0.00 -27.09 21.70
C PHE A 552 -0.61 -28.10 22.69
N ASN A 553 0.07 -29.21 22.93
CA ASN A 553 -0.39 -30.23 23.88
C ASN A 553 0.00 -29.93 25.33
N ASN A 554 0.86 -28.94 25.60
CA ASN A 554 1.29 -28.56 26.94
C ASN A 554 1.81 -27.11 26.95
N LEU A 555 0.92 -26.15 26.66
CA LEU A 555 1.24 -24.73 26.64
C LEU A 555 1.71 -24.24 28.01
N LYS A 556 2.77 -23.43 28.00
CA LYS A 556 3.40 -22.81 29.17
C LYS A 556 3.61 -21.32 28.93
N ALA A 557 3.51 -20.54 29.99
CA ALA A 557 3.86 -19.12 29.96
C ALA A 557 5.05 -18.84 30.87
N ASN A 558 5.90 -17.88 30.47
CA ASN A 558 6.98 -17.38 31.31
C ASN A 558 6.94 -15.85 31.40
N VAL A 559 7.55 -15.29 32.45
CA VAL A 559 7.94 -13.88 32.48
C VAL A 559 9.35 -13.81 31.91
N LEU A 560 9.51 -13.31 30.69
CA LEU A 560 10.84 -13.16 30.09
C LEU A 560 11.68 -12.16 30.89
N TRP A 561 11.10 -10.98 31.17
CA TRP A 561 11.69 -9.99 32.04
C TRP A 561 10.65 -9.05 32.66
N THR A 562 11.00 -8.40 33.77
CA THR A 562 10.22 -7.31 34.39
C THR A 562 11.11 -6.18 34.91
N THR A 563 10.57 -4.96 34.99
CA THR A 563 11.20 -3.85 35.73
C THR A 563 10.95 -3.90 37.23
N ASN A 564 9.99 -4.71 37.71
CA ASN A 564 9.59 -4.76 39.11
C ASN A 564 9.28 -6.21 39.52
N THR A 565 10.14 -6.81 40.36
CA THR A 565 9.98 -8.19 40.84
C THR A 565 8.73 -8.42 41.68
N SER A 566 8.13 -7.35 42.21
CA SER A 566 6.86 -7.43 42.95
C SER A 566 5.63 -7.34 42.06
N LEU A 567 5.77 -7.06 40.75
CA LEU A 567 4.64 -6.78 39.86
C LEU A 567 3.72 -7.99 39.65
N ILE A 568 4.28 -9.11 39.20
CA ILE A 568 3.51 -10.31 38.86
C ILE A 568 3.43 -11.23 40.08
N ASN A 569 2.21 -11.53 40.52
CA ASN A 569 1.93 -12.48 41.58
C ASN A 569 2.05 -13.92 41.07
N THR A 570 1.26 -14.25 40.04
CA THR A 570 1.27 -15.55 39.36
C THR A 570 0.99 -15.39 37.88
N ILE A 571 1.51 -16.32 37.09
CA ILE A 571 1.19 -16.47 35.68
C ILE A 571 0.89 -17.93 35.35
N THR A 572 -0.23 -18.17 34.66
CA THR A 572 -0.67 -19.53 34.28
C THR A 572 -1.25 -19.52 32.87
N VAL A 573 -1.42 -20.71 32.28
CA VAL A 573 -2.15 -20.89 31.03
C VAL A 573 -3.43 -21.66 31.31
N THR A 574 -4.58 -21.07 31.00
CA THR A 574 -5.86 -21.78 31.02
C THR A 574 -5.98 -22.63 29.76
N ASN A 575 -6.55 -23.82 29.90
CA ASN A 575 -6.65 -24.80 28.83
C ASN A 575 -5.30 -25.02 28.10
N PRO A 576 -4.24 -25.50 28.79
CA PRO A 576 -2.91 -25.62 28.21
C PRO A 576 -2.80 -26.72 27.15
N SER A 577 -3.85 -27.53 26.94
CA SER A 577 -3.87 -28.67 26.03
C SER A 577 -5.20 -28.72 25.28
N PRO A 578 -5.52 -27.74 24.39
CA PRO A 578 -6.84 -27.60 23.77
C PRO A 578 -7.27 -28.76 22.85
N GLY A 579 -6.38 -29.71 22.54
CA GLY A 579 -6.68 -30.93 21.79
C GLY A 579 -6.96 -30.74 20.29
N SER A 580 -7.27 -29.53 19.83
CA SER A 580 -7.49 -29.18 18.42
C SER A 580 -7.15 -27.71 18.15
N VAL A 581 -6.97 -27.37 16.87
CA VAL A 581 -6.74 -25.98 16.42
C VAL A 581 -7.91 -25.07 16.80
N ALA A 582 -9.16 -25.54 16.64
CA ALA A 582 -10.35 -24.78 17.04
C ALA A 582 -10.40 -24.49 18.55
N GLY A 583 -9.81 -25.36 19.37
CA GLY A 583 -9.75 -25.20 20.81
C GLY A 583 -8.77 -24.12 21.29
N LEU A 584 -7.83 -23.67 20.45
CA LEU A 584 -6.83 -22.65 20.79
C LEU A 584 -7.47 -21.31 21.21
N SER A 585 -8.65 -21.00 20.67
CA SER A 585 -9.47 -19.84 21.03
C SER A 585 -9.83 -19.76 22.51
N ASN A 586 -9.88 -20.90 23.18
CA ASN A 586 -10.21 -21.02 24.60
C ASN A 586 -8.98 -21.00 25.51
N SER A 587 -7.77 -20.99 24.95
CA SER A 587 -6.52 -20.96 25.70
C SER A 587 -6.06 -19.52 25.93
N LYS A 588 -5.75 -19.18 27.19
CA LYS A 588 -5.33 -17.82 27.57
C LYS A 588 -4.17 -17.88 28.55
N ILE A 589 -3.27 -16.90 28.46
CA ILE A 589 -2.34 -16.61 29.54
C ILE A 589 -3.06 -15.74 30.55
N VAL A 590 -3.07 -16.14 31.82
CA VAL A 590 -3.66 -15.40 32.93
C VAL A 590 -2.54 -14.86 33.79
N VAL A 591 -2.40 -13.53 33.83
CA VAL A 591 -1.39 -12.82 34.61
C VAL A 591 -2.07 -12.11 35.77
N ASN A 592 -1.76 -12.51 36.99
CA ASN A 592 -2.24 -11.83 38.20
C ASN A 592 -1.20 -10.80 38.65
N ILE A 593 -1.64 -9.55 38.75
CA ILE A 593 -0.83 -8.39 39.12
C ILE A 593 -1.07 -8.08 40.59
N ASN A 594 0.02 -7.95 41.36
CA ASN A 594 -0.06 -7.64 42.78
C ASN A 594 -0.69 -6.27 43.05
N PRO A 595 -1.43 -6.12 44.16
CA PRO A 595 -1.94 -4.83 44.61
C PRO A 595 -0.84 -3.76 44.70
N ASN A 596 -1.17 -2.53 44.31
CA ASN A 596 -0.34 -1.34 44.43
C ASN A 596 1.02 -1.44 43.72
N GLN A 597 1.13 -2.25 42.67
CA GLN A 597 2.33 -2.34 41.84
C GLN A 597 2.12 -1.72 40.46
N SER A 598 3.13 -1.03 39.97
CA SER A 598 3.26 -0.54 38.60
C SER A 598 4.59 -1.00 38.01
N GLY A 599 4.72 -0.95 36.69
CA GLY A 599 5.91 -1.36 35.96
C GLY A 599 5.60 -2.09 34.66
N ASN A 600 6.64 -2.67 34.09
CA ASN A 600 6.58 -3.38 32.83
C ASN A 600 7.00 -4.83 33.00
N ALA A 601 6.40 -5.72 32.21
CA ALA A 601 6.89 -7.07 32.03
C ALA A 601 6.67 -7.53 30.58
N VAL A 602 7.53 -8.41 30.09
CA VAL A 602 7.29 -9.15 28.85
C VAL A 602 7.00 -10.60 29.22
N VAL A 603 5.87 -11.11 28.76
CA VAL A 603 5.45 -12.50 28.95
C VAL A 603 5.54 -13.26 27.64
N THR A 604 5.93 -14.54 27.70
CA THR A 604 6.17 -15.39 26.52
C THR A 604 5.34 -16.66 26.58
N LEU A 605 4.90 -17.14 25.42
CA LEU A 605 4.24 -18.43 25.25
C LEU A 605 5.22 -19.47 24.73
N HIS A 606 5.12 -20.69 25.27
CA HIS A 606 5.93 -21.85 24.92
C HIS A 606 5.05 -23.11 24.91
N ASN A 607 5.60 -24.24 24.43
CA ASN A 607 5.00 -25.56 24.56
C ASN A 607 5.99 -26.55 25.21
N GLY A 608 5.51 -27.38 26.14
CA GLY A 608 6.31 -28.35 26.90
C GLY A 608 7.05 -27.74 28.09
N SER A 609 8.03 -26.88 27.82
CA SER A 609 8.90 -26.21 28.79
C SER A 609 8.97 -24.71 28.55
N ILE A 610 9.14 -23.91 29.62
CA ILE A 610 9.40 -22.45 29.53
C ILE A 610 10.76 -22.12 28.90
N THR A 611 11.66 -23.10 28.77
CA THR A 611 12.97 -22.95 28.11
C THR A 611 12.93 -23.29 26.62
N ASN A 612 11.82 -23.85 26.14
CA ASN A 612 11.65 -24.14 24.71
C ASN A 612 11.50 -22.83 23.92
N PRO A 613 11.59 -22.85 22.58
CA PRO A 613 11.45 -21.63 21.78
C PRO A 613 10.16 -20.86 22.08
N VAL A 614 10.27 -19.53 22.09
CA VAL A 614 9.14 -18.61 22.25
C VAL A 614 8.27 -18.67 21.00
N TYR A 615 6.97 -18.90 21.19
CA TYR A 615 5.99 -18.83 20.09
C TYR A 615 5.60 -17.39 19.79
N TRP A 616 5.40 -16.60 20.84
CA TRP A 616 5.11 -15.16 20.80
C TRP A 616 5.31 -14.54 22.19
N SER A 617 5.37 -13.21 22.22
CA SER A 617 5.50 -12.41 23.45
C SER A 617 4.59 -11.20 23.45
N TRP A 618 4.17 -10.79 24.65
CA TRP A 618 3.31 -9.63 24.89
C TRP A 618 3.90 -8.76 26.00
N HIS A 619 3.67 -7.46 25.89
CA HIS A 619 4.06 -6.47 26.89
C HIS A 619 2.89 -6.21 27.86
N ILE A 620 3.14 -6.41 29.15
CA ILE A 620 2.26 -6.02 30.24
C ILE A 620 2.71 -4.65 30.74
N TRP A 621 1.82 -3.67 30.65
CA TRP A 621 2.11 -2.29 30.99
C TRP A 621 1.17 -1.81 32.10
N VAL A 622 1.67 -1.78 33.33
CA VAL A 622 0.89 -1.35 34.50
C VAL A 622 1.30 0.07 34.86
N THR A 623 0.39 1.01 34.65
CA THR A 623 0.59 2.45 34.84
C THR A 623 0.15 2.91 36.23
N ASP A 624 0.75 3.99 36.74
CA ASP A 624 0.34 4.63 37.99
C ASP A 624 -0.95 5.45 37.83
N THR A 625 -1.21 5.96 36.62
CA THR A 625 -2.35 6.81 36.27
C THR A 625 -2.96 6.32 34.96
N ALA A 626 -4.26 6.52 34.77
CA ALA A 626 -4.93 6.23 33.50
C ALA A 626 -4.27 6.99 32.34
N LEU A 627 -4.28 6.38 31.16
CA LEU A 627 -3.85 7.05 29.94
C LEU A 627 -4.81 8.20 29.64
N ASN A 628 -4.26 9.39 29.42
CA ASN A 628 -4.97 10.50 28.80
C ASN A 628 -4.45 10.70 27.37
N SER A 629 -5.02 11.68 26.68
CA SER A 629 -4.63 12.01 25.33
C SER A 629 -4.55 13.51 25.08
N TYR A 630 -3.83 13.85 24.01
CA TYR A 630 -3.78 15.19 23.44
C TYR A 630 -4.25 15.13 21.99
N ILE A 631 -5.10 16.06 21.58
CA ILE A 631 -5.55 16.16 20.19
C ILE A 631 -4.91 17.39 19.56
N TYR A 632 -4.22 17.19 18.45
CA TYR A 632 -3.62 18.26 17.67
C TYR A 632 -4.11 18.20 16.23
N THR A 633 -4.48 19.35 15.69
CA THR A 633 -4.80 19.54 14.27
C THR A 633 -3.75 20.48 13.67
N THR A 634 -3.07 20.04 12.62
CA THR A 634 -1.94 20.78 12.03
C THR A 634 -2.34 22.16 11.52
N GLU A 635 -3.51 22.25 10.89
CA GLU A 635 -4.09 23.47 10.34
C GLU A 635 -5.61 23.30 10.11
N PHE A 636 -6.35 24.40 9.95
CA PHE A 636 -7.78 24.37 9.64
C PHE A 636 -8.03 24.72 8.17
N PRO A 637 -9.02 24.08 7.51
CA PRO A 637 -9.29 24.30 6.10
C PRO A 637 -9.94 25.65 5.80
N ASP A 638 -9.81 26.11 4.56
CA ASP A 638 -10.53 27.30 4.07
C ASP A 638 -12.05 27.01 4.00
N ALA A 639 -12.81 27.61 4.90
CA ALA A 639 -14.26 27.42 4.99
C ALA A 639 -15.03 27.90 3.74
N THR A 640 -14.43 28.73 2.89
CA THR A 640 -15.05 29.19 1.65
C THR A 640 -14.93 28.15 0.52
N ALA A 641 -13.98 27.22 0.59
CA ALA A 641 -13.75 26.18 -0.41
C ALA A 641 -14.56 24.90 -0.12
N THR A 642 -15.88 25.02 0.03
CA THR A 642 -16.78 23.93 0.48
C THR A 642 -16.76 22.65 -0.38
N ASN A 643 -16.32 22.73 -1.64
CA ASN A 643 -16.17 21.57 -2.52
C ASN A 643 -14.76 20.97 -2.49
N TYR A 644 -13.77 21.66 -1.93
CA TYR A 644 -12.41 21.15 -1.78
C TYR A 644 -12.22 20.68 -0.33
N VAL A 645 -12.24 19.37 -0.14
CA VAL A 645 -12.15 18.74 1.18
C VAL A 645 -10.79 19.04 1.79
N ASN A 646 -10.81 19.59 3.01
CA ASN A 646 -9.61 19.91 3.78
C ASN A 646 -8.62 20.85 3.06
N TYR A 647 -9.10 21.73 2.18
CA TYR A 647 -8.22 22.60 1.40
C TYR A 647 -7.41 23.58 2.27
N ILE A 648 -6.09 23.55 2.07
CA ILE A 648 -5.13 24.56 2.53
C ILE A 648 -4.18 24.90 1.38
N PRO A 649 -3.53 26.08 1.37
CA PRO A 649 -2.67 26.49 0.26
C PRO A 649 -1.42 25.63 0.06
N LYS A 650 -0.93 24.98 1.12
CA LYS A 650 0.27 24.12 1.07
C LYS A 650 0.21 23.03 2.13
N GLY A 651 0.50 21.79 1.73
CA GLY A 651 0.56 20.63 2.62
C GLY A 651 -0.79 19.95 2.86
N ASP A 652 -0.82 19.13 3.90
CA ASP A 652 -1.98 18.32 4.29
C ASP A 652 -2.48 18.66 5.72
N ILE A 653 -3.77 18.41 5.97
CA ILE A 653 -4.36 18.49 7.31
C ILE A 653 -4.33 17.12 7.98
N LEU A 654 -3.71 17.04 9.15
CA LEU A 654 -3.74 15.89 10.04
C LEU A 654 -4.37 16.30 11.36
N LYS A 655 -5.34 15.49 11.81
CA LYS A 655 -5.87 15.53 13.17
C LYS A 655 -5.46 14.25 13.87
N THR A 656 -4.60 14.37 14.87
CA THR A 656 -4.01 13.22 15.57
C THR A 656 -4.32 13.29 17.05
N GLU A 657 -4.76 12.16 17.60
CA GLU A 657 -4.86 11.94 19.04
C GLU A 657 -3.63 11.16 19.50
N PHE A 658 -2.84 11.77 20.38
CA PHE A 658 -1.63 11.18 20.94
C PHE A 658 -1.91 10.66 22.35
N MET A 659 -1.33 9.51 22.71
CA MET A 659 -1.21 9.14 24.13
C MET A 659 -0.41 10.20 24.88
N ASP A 660 -0.74 10.41 26.15
CA ASP A 660 -0.06 11.38 27.01
C ASP A 660 1.37 10.98 27.43
N ARG A 661 1.82 9.78 27.02
CA ARG A 661 3.13 9.22 27.34
C ARG A 661 3.58 8.17 26.32
N ASN A 662 4.89 7.93 26.28
CA ASN A 662 5.49 6.86 25.47
C ASN A 662 5.16 5.48 26.05
N LEU A 663 5.16 4.44 25.19
CA LEU A 663 4.92 3.06 25.62
C LEU A 663 5.91 2.65 26.73
N GLY A 664 5.37 2.04 27.77
CA GLY A 664 6.13 1.54 28.92
C GLY A 664 6.44 2.57 30.00
N ALA A 665 6.11 3.84 29.82
CA ALA A 665 6.16 4.85 30.89
C ALA A 665 5.07 4.57 31.94
N THR A 666 5.40 4.50 33.24
CA THR A 666 4.37 4.23 34.27
C THR A 666 3.53 5.46 34.59
N ASP A 667 4.06 6.67 34.41
CA ASP A 667 3.33 7.94 34.58
C ASP A 667 3.56 8.91 33.39
N ALA A 668 2.70 9.91 33.23
CA ALA A 668 2.87 10.94 32.21
C ALA A 668 3.99 11.92 32.59
N PHE A 669 4.64 12.52 31.59
CA PHE A 669 5.61 13.58 31.83
C PHE A 669 4.90 14.80 32.45
N PRO A 670 5.31 15.28 33.63
CA PRO A 670 4.55 16.27 34.39
C PRO A 670 4.65 17.67 33.77
N LEU A 671 3.68 18.52 34.13
CA LEU A 671 3.81 19.97 33.96
C LEU A 671 4.76 20.49 35.03
N VAL A 672 5.99 20.82 34.64
CA VAL A 672 7.04 21.33 35.52
C VAL A 672 6.88 22.85 35.71
N VAL A 673 6.79 23.30 36.97
CA VAL A 673 6.57 24.71 37.30
C VAL A 673 7.78 25.57 36.98
N ASP A 674 8.98 25.17 37.43
CA ASP A 674 10.25 25.79 37.03
C ASP A 674 11.07 24.80 36.18
N PRO A 675 11.10 24.96 34.84
CA PRO A 675 11.84 24.07 33.94
C PRO A 675 13.35 24.04 34.15
N LEU A 676 13.91 24.94 34.96
CA LEU A 676 15.34 24.99 35.28
C LEU A 676 15.66 24.31 36.62
N THR A 677 14.71 24.31 37.54
CA THR A 677 14.87 23.71 38.87
C THR A 677 13.67 22.83 39.27
N PRO A 678 13.43 21.68 38.58
CA PRO A 678 12.33 20.80 38.94
C PRO A 678 12.42 20.32 40.39
N THR A 679 11.28 20.25 41.06
CA THR A 679 11.16 19.73 42.43
C THR A 679 11.43 18.23 42.49
N ALA A 680 11.70 17.70 43.68
CA ALA A 680 11.89 16.25 43.87
C ALA A 680 10.67 15.42 43.42
N ALA A 681 9.44 15.93 43.63
CA ALA A 681 8.23 15.27 43.19
C ALA A 681 8.08 15.26 41.67
N GLU A 682 8.42 16.36 40.99
CA GLU A 682 8.44 16.43 39.54
C GLU A 682 9.52 15.52 38.95
N LEU A 683 10.72 15.48 39.53
CA LEU A 683 11.80 14.57 39.10
C LEU A 683 11.39 13.09 39.21
N ALA A 684 10.66 12.71 40.26
CA ALA A 684 10.13 11.35 40.41
C ALA A 684 9.14 10.99 39.29
N LYS A 685 8.26 11.94 38.90
CA LYS A 685 7.36 11.76 37.75
C LYS A 685 8.11 11.74 36.42
N ILE A 686 9.13 12.59 36.24
CA ILE A 686 9.98 12.58 35.05
C ILE A 686 10.67 11.22 34.92
N ARG A 687 11.18 10.65 36.01
CA ARG A 687 11.69 9.27 36.04
C ARG A 687 10.63 8.26 35.60
N ALA A 688 9.44 8.29 36.20
CA ALA A 688 8.33 7.40 35.87
C ALA A 688 7.83 7.52 34.42
N SER A 689 8.03 8.69 33.80
CA SER A 689 7.70 8.92 32.38
C SER A 689 8.74 8.39 31.38
N THR A 690 9.82 7.78 31.86
CA THR A 690 10.80 7.12 30.99
C THR A 690 10.15 5.92 30.28
N GLY A 691 9.87 6.07 28.99
CA GLY A 691 9.36 4.97 28.15
C GLY A 691 10.40 3.90 27.84
N LEU A 692 9.94 2.81 27.24
CA LEU A 692 10.78 1.74 26.69
C LEU A 692 11.23 2.08 25.26
N GLN A 693 12.26 1.39 24.78
CA GLN A 693 12.79 1.55 23.43
C GLN A 693 12.27 0.45 22.51
N TYR A 694 12.10 0.77 21.23
CA TYR A 694 11.66 -0.19 20.21
C TYR A 694 12.54 -0.02 18.96
N GLN A 695 12.91 -1.15 18.36
CA GLN A 695 13.49 -1.13 17.01
C GLN A 695 12.37 -0.96 15.99
N TRP A 696 12.61 -0.17 14.96
CA TRP A 696 11.62 0.07 13.91
C TRP A 696 11.12 -1.26 13.32
N GLY A 697 9.79 -1.41 13.24
CA GLY A 697 9.13 -2.62 12.74
C GLY A 697 9.08 -3.82 13.69
N ARG A 698 9.48 -3.68 14.98
CA ARG A 698 9.34 -4.74 16.01
C ARG A 698 8.24 -4.40 17.02
N LYS A 699 7.63 -5.44 17.58
CA LYS A 699 6.64 -5.33 18.66
C LYS A 699 7.25 -5.35 20.07
N ASP A 700 8.47 -5.87 20.21
CA ASP A 700 9.03 -6.23 21.51
C ASP A 700 9.79 -5.07 22.13
N PRO A 701 9.48 -4.67 23.39
CA PRO A 701 10.17 -3.58 24.06
C PRO A 701 11.58 -3.98 24.52
N ILE A 702 12.49 -3.02 24.40
CA ILE A 702 13.85 -3.06 24.93
C ILE A 702 13.93 -2.06 26.11
N PRO A 703 14.35 -2.50 27.32
CA PRO A 703 14.58 -1.59 28.43
C PRO A 703 15.66 -0.55 28.09
N SER A 704 15.45 0.71 28.47
CA SER A 704 16.46 1.76 28.29
C SER A 704 17.69 1.54 29.19
N PHE A 705 17.52 0.84 30.32
CA PHE A 705 18.47 0.65 31.42
C PHE A 705 18.94 1.93 32.11
N GLN A 706 18.40 3.09 31.73
CA GLN A 706 18.73 4.40 32.31
C GLN A 706 17.48 5.28 32.41
N ASN A 707 17.39 6.04 33.49
CA ASN A 707 16.26 6.96 33.76
C ASN A 707 16.43 8.31 33.07
N ALA A 708 15.33 8.94 32.65
CA ALA A 708 15.36 10.24 31.96
C ALA A 708 15.76 11.42 32.86
N ASP A 709 15.48 11.38 34.17
CA ASP A 709 15.67 12.49 35.12
C ASP A 709 17.15 12.78 35.42
N ASN A 710 17.94 11.73 35.63
CA ASN A 710 19.33 11.85 36.08
C ASN A 710 20.29 10.87 35.38
N ARG A 711 19.81 10.11 34.39
CA ARG A 711 20.57 9.09 33.64
C ARG A 711 21.12 7.95 34.50
N SER A 712 20.62 7.81 35.73
CA SER A 712 20.98 6.70 36.62
C SER A 712 20.56 5.39 36.00
N SER A 713 21.44 4.39 36.11
CA SER A 713 21.16 3.06 35.62
C SER A 713 20.18 2.32 36.51
N TYR A 714 19.34 1.48 35.91
CA TYR A 714 18.49 0.53 36.62
C TYR A 714 18.65 -0.87 36.04
N ASN A 715 18.35 -1.88 36.86
CA ASN A 715 18.37 -3.27 36.43
C ASN A 715 16.97 -3.70 35.99
N VAL A 716 16.91 -4.72 35.12
CA VAL A 716 15.69 -5.50 34.91
C VAL A 716 15.90 -6.91 35.44
N PHE A 717 14.83 -7.69 35.54
CA PHE A 717 14.85 -8.99 36.18
C PHE A 717 14.30 -10.05 35.26
N LEU A 718 15.07 -11.09 34.97
CA LEU A 718 14.67 -12.23 34.15
C LEU A 718 13.84 -13.19 35.01
N GLY A 719 12.69 -13.62 34.50
CA GLY A 719 11.77 -14.50 35.22
C GLY A 719 11.94 -15.97 34.88
N SER A 720 11.66 -16.82 35.86
CA SER A 720 11.51 -18.27 35.72
C SER A 720 10.25 -18.71 36.48
N VAL A 721 9.22 -19.10 35.74
CA VAL A 721 7.92 -19.50 36.29
C VAL A 721 7.94 -20.95 36.73
N SER A 722 7.47 -21.20 37.95
CA SER A 722 7.32 -22.55 38.50
C SER A 722 5.95 -23.15 38.15
N THR A 723 5.75 -24.45 38.43
CA THR A 723 4.52 -25.18 38.07
C THR A 723 3.25 -24.58 38.68
N ASN A 724 3.33 -23.93 39.85
CA ASN A 724 2.18 -23.27 40.50
C ASN A 724 1.96 -21.82 40.01
N GLY A 725 2.76 -21.35 39.05
CA GLY A 725 2.66 -20.01 38.46
C GLY A 725 3.45 -18.92 39.18
N THR A 726 4.10 -19.19 40.31
CA THR A 726 4.99 -18.20 40.97
C THR A 726 6.24 -17.95 40.14
N VAL A 727 6.80 -16.74 40.25
CA VAL A 727 7.95 -16.31 39.45
C VAL A 727 9.18 -16.13 40.33
N ALA A 728 10.28 -16.80 39.98
CA ALA A 728 11.59 -16.52 40.53
C ALA A 728 12.34 -15.56 39.58
N TYR A 729 13.16 -14.68 40.14
CA TYR A 729 13.85 -13.64 39.37
C TYR A 729 15.36 -13.70 39.51
N THR A 730 16.06 -13.42 38.41
CA THR A 730 17.50 -13.13 38.41
C THR A 730 17.77 -11.75 37.82
N THR A 731 18.76 -11.04 38.34
CA THR A 731 19.06 -9.67 37.91
C THR A 731 19.81 -9.68 36.58
N LEU A 732 19.30 -8.90 35.61
CA LEU A 732 20.01 -8.52 34.40
C LEU A 732 20.48 -7.07 34.54
N THR A 733 21.80 -6.89 34.62
CA THR A 733 22.40 -5.56 34.77
C THR A 733 22.63 -4.89 33.41
N PRO A 734 22.68 -3.55 33.37
CA PRO A 734 23.05 -2.82 32.16
C PRO A 734 24.40 -3.25 31.59
N ALA A 735 25.38 -3.60 32.44
CA ALA A 735 26.70 -4.01 31.98
C ALA A 735 26.64 -5.33 31.18
N VAL A 736 25.81 -6.28 31.61
CA VAL A 736 25.61 -7.56 30.91
C VAL A 736 24.80 -7.36 29.63
N TYR A 737 23.76 -6.52 29.64
CA TYR A 737 22.96 -6.28 28.45
C TYR A 737 23.72 -5.54 27.35
N ASN A 738 24.53 -4.55 27.75
CA ASN A 738 25.28 -3.68 26.83
C ASN A 738 26.65 -4.27 26.43
N ASP A 739 26.91 -5.54 26.73
CA ASP A 739 28.12 -6.21 26.26
C ASP A 739 27.97 -6.58 24.77
N LEU A 740 28.82 -5.99 23.92
CA LEU A 740 28.85 -6.28 22.49
C LEU A 740 29.31 -7.70 22.17
N ALA A 741 30.05 -8.35 23.09
CA ALA A 741 30.43 -9.76 22.99
C ALA A 741 29.42 -10.70 23.70
N GLY A 742 28.38 -10.14 24.31
CA GLY A 742 27.35 -10.87 25.04
C GLY A 742 26.23 -11.41 24.14
N ASN A 743 25.15 -11.84 24.79
CA ASN A 743 24.02 -12.53 24.12
C ASN A 743 22.85 -11.60 23.73
N TYR A 744 22.91 -10.32 24.11
CA TYR A 744 21.78 -9.40 23.97
C TYR A 744 21.92 -8.40 22.82
N ILE A 745 23.14 -8.19 22.31
CA ILE A 745 23.37 -7.37 21.11
C ILE A 745 23.92 -8.30 20.05
N VAL A 746 23.08 -8.70 19.09
CA VAL A 746 23.42 -9.76 18.14
C VAL A 746 23.48 -9.20 16.72
N PRO A 747 24.61 -9.34 15.99
CA PRO A 747 24.73 -8.91 14.60
C PRO A 747 23.98 -9.78 13.59
N TYR A 748 23.58 -9.17 12.46
CA TYR A 748 22.83 -9.81 11.37
C TYR A 748 23.40 -11.14 10.89
N ASN A 749 24.69 -11.21 10.58
CA ASN A 749 25.34 -12.43 10.11
C ASN A 749 25.33 -13.56 11.15
N THR A 750 25.17 -13.22 12.44
CA THR A 750 25.07 -14.23 13.51
C THR A 750 23.67 -14.83 13.53
N TYR A 751 22.61 -14.01 13.57
CA TYR A 751 21.25 -14.56 13.65
C TYR A 751 20.69 -15.04 12.31
N SER A 752 21.16 -14.53 11.17
CA SER A 752 20.68 -14.95 9.85
C SER A 752 21.28 -16.27 9.35
N ASN A 753 22.36 -16.77 9.97
CA ASN A 753 23.09 -17.94 9.50
C ASN A 753 22.30 -19.26 9.56
N ALA A 754 22.88 -20.31 8.98
CA ALA A 754 22.30 -21.66 8.88
C ALA A 754 21.88 -22.28 10.23
N SER A 755 22.57 -21.95 11.33
CA SER A 755 22.29 -22.51 12.66
C SER A 755 21.19 -21.78 13.43
N ASN A 756 20.82 -20.57 12.99
CA ASN A 756 19.84 -19.71 13.63
C ASN A 756 18.60 -19.56 12.73
N ALA A 757 18.37 -18.40 12.12
CA ALA A 757 17.22 -18.17 11.24
C ALA A 757 17.28 -18.98 9.94
N ASN A 758 18.44 -19.54 9.59
CA ASN A 758 18.67 -20.34 8.40
C ASN A 758 18.26 -19.63 7.10
N VAL A 759 18.67 -18.37 6.96
CA VAL A 759 18.44 -17.59 5.74
C VAL A 759 19.39 -18.08 4.65
N LEU A 760 18.83 -18.51 3.53
CA LEU A 760 19.55 -19.04 2.37
C LEU A 760 19.64 -17.97 1.28
N SER A 761 20.68 -18.04 0.45
CA SER A 761 20.81 -17.18 -0.72
C SER A 761 19.68 -17.39 -1.73
N THR A 762 19.15 -18.63 -1.80
CA THR A 762 18.03 -19.04 -2.66
C THR A 762 16.65 -18.70 -2.10
N ASP A 763 16.56 -18.23 -0.85
CA ASP A 763 15.28 -17.79 -0.29
C ASP A 763 14.75 -16.59 -1.05
N ARG A 764 13.44 -16.59 -1.33
CA ARG A 764 12.73 -15.43 -1.84
C ARG A 764 12.67 -14.33 -0.77
N PRO A 765 12.43 -13.06 -1.14
CA PRO A 765 12.30 -11.96 -0.17
C PRO A 765 11.34 -12.28 0.98
N SER A 766 10.16 -12.84 0.69
CA SER A 766 9.17 -13.24 1.70
C SER A 766 9.69 -14.29 2.70
N GLN A 767 10.49 -15.25 2.25
CA GLN A 767 11.08 -16.28 3.09
C GLN A 767 12.21 -15.72 3.97
N LYS A 768 13.05 -14.85 3.42
CA LYS A 768 14.09 -14.15 4.19
C LYS A 768 13.47 -13.31 5.31
N ILE A 769 12.43 -12.53 4.98
CA ILE A 769 11.68 -11.71 5.93
C ILE A 769 11.07 -12.60 7.03
N ALA A 770 10.33 -13.65 6.66
CA ALA A 770 9.68 -14.56 7.61
C ALA A 770 10.66 -15.22 8.57
N LYS A 771 11.81 -15.70 8.06
CA LYS A 771 12.86 -16.33 8.87
C LYS A 771 13.49 -15.36 9.89
N VAL A 772 13.84 -14.15 9.46
CA VAL A 772 14.45 -13.15 10.36
C VAL A 772 13.46 -12.65 11.40
N ILE A 773 12.20 -12.40 11.01
CA ILE A 773 11.14 -12.06 11.98
C ILE A 773 10.88 -13.23 12.94
N SER A 774 10.91 -14.48 12.47
CA SER A 774 10.79 -15.65 13.36
C SER A 774 11.89 -15.68 14.41
N TYR A 775 13.12 -15.35 14.05
CA TYR A 775 14.21 -15.21 15.01
C TYR A 775 13.92 -14.09 16.02
N ALA A 776 13.45 -12.93 15.57
CA ALA A 776 13.10 -11.82 16.44
C ALA A 776 11.98 -12.16 17.45
N VAL A 777 10.98 -12.93 17.01
CA VAL A 777 9.90 -13.47 17.85
C VAL A 777 10.43 -14.47 18.87
N GLY A 778 11.36 -15.33 18.46
CA GLY A 778 12.04 -16.29 19.33
C GLY A 778 12.94 -15.64 20.39
N HIS A 779 13.39 -14.39 20.16
CA HIS A 779 14.36 -13.68 21.00
C HIS A 779 13.91 -12.24 21.32
N PRO A 780 12.80 -12.04 22.06
CA PRO A 780 12.19 -10.72 22.21
C PRO A 780 13.11 -9.64 22.82
N LEU A 781 13.98 -10.02 23.77
CA LEU A 781 14.86 -9.10 24.50
C LEU A 781 16.18 -8.77 23.74
N VAL A 782 16.50 -9.49 22.67
CA VAL A 782 17.72 -9.27 21.89
C VAL A 782 17.59 -7.98 21.07
N TYR A 783 18.59 -7.10 21.16
CA TYR A 783 18.80 -5.97 20.27
C TYR A 783 19.53 -6.45 19.02
N MET A 784 18.79 -6.55 17.91
CA MET A 784 19.29 -7.08 16.64
C MET A 784 19.95 -5.97 15.83
N ILE A 785 21.25 -6.04 15.58
CA ILE A 785 22.00 -4.97 14.90
C ILE A 785 22.49 -5.42 13.53
N PRO A 786 22.73 -4.51 12.58
CA PRO A 786 23.37 -4.86 11.34
C PRO A 786 24.82 -5.28 11.56
N SER A 787 25.31 -6.26 10.78
CA SER A 787 26.74 -6.64 10.79
C SER A 787 27.63 -5.62 10.10
N SER A 788 27.07 -4.86 9.17
CA SER A 788 27.74 -3.80 8.43
C SER A 788 26.73 -2.73 8.06
N PHE A 789 27.18 -1.48 7.97
CA PHE A 789 26.35 -0.41 7.46
C PHE A 789 26.24 -0.43 5.95
N ALA A 790 25.13 0.13 5.45
CA ALA A 790 24.98 0.46 4.05
C ALA A 790 26.15 1.35 3.59
N PRO A 791 26.71 1.10 2.39
CA PRO A 791 27.78 1.92 1.83
C PRO A 791 27.36 3.40 1.74
N TYR A 792 28.26 4.29 2.17
CA TYR A 792 28.04 5.72 2.07
C TYR A 792 28.14 6.19 0.61
N ASN A 793 27.14 6.93 0.15
CA ASN A 793 27.16 7.55 -1.18
C ASN A 793 27.84 8.93 -1.09
N SER A 794 29.15 8.98 -1.37
CA SER A 794 29.92 10.22 -1.29
C SER A 794 29.59 11.25 -2.36
N SER A 795 29.04 10.83 -3.50
CA SER A 795 28.63 11.74 -4.58
C SER A 795 27.32 12.45 -4.26
N VAL A 796 26.36 11.72 -3.69
CA VAL A 796 25.06 12.27 -3.27
C VAL A 796 24.69 11.66 -1.91
N PRO A 797 25.08 12.29 -0.79
CA PRO A 797 24.88 11.75 0.56
C PRO A 797 23.42 11.40 0.87
N ASN A 798 22.47 12.18 0.32
CA ASN A 798 21.03 11.95 0.45
C ASN A 798 20.55 10.62 -0.19
N TYR A 799 21.34 9.99 -1.06
CA TYR A 799 21.04 8.68 -1.65
C TYR A 799 21.71 7.51 -0.92
N THR A 800 22.33 7.74 0.24
CA THR A 800 22.85 6.66 1.09
C THR A 800 21.71 5.82 1.67
N ASN A 801 21.71 4.51 1.51
CA ASN A 801 20.61 3.68 2.02
C ASN A 801 20.57 3.65 3.56
N GLY A 802 19.38 3.41 4.11
CA GLY A 802 19.21 2.98 5.48
C GLY A 802 19.86 1.61 5.72
N THR A 803 20.02 1.24 6.99
CA THR A 803 20.51 -0.10 7.36
C THR A 803 19.53 -0.70 8.35
N ASP A 804 19.00 -1.86 8.00
CA ASP A 804 17.95 -2.54 8.73
C ASP A 804 18.51 -3.74 9.51
N TRP A 805 17.80 -4.14 10.56
CA TRP A 805 18.02 -5.41 11.23
C TRP A 805 17.32 -6.56 10.51
N LEU A 806 16.31 -6.27 9.68
CA LEU A 806 15.55 -7.29 8.96
C LEU A 806 16.32 -7.87 7.78
N SER A 807 17.11 -7.05 7.09
CA SER A 807 17.77 -7.41 5.85
C SER A 807 18.95 -6.48 5.57
N THR A 808 19.90 -6.96 4.78
CA THR A 808 20.96 -6.13 4.18
C THR A 808 20.44 -5.28 3.01
N GLU A 809 19.23 -5.57 2.52
CA GLU A 809 18.57 -4.82 1.46
C GLU A 809 17.61 -3.79 2.05
N PRO A 810 17.59 -2.55 1.53
CA PRO A 810 16.71 -1.51 2.05
C PRO A 810 15.25 -1.75 1.67
N ASN A 811 14.34 -1.14 2.45
CA ASN A 811 12.93 -0.97 2.10
C ASN A 811 12.12 -2.27 1.94
N LEU A 812 12.54 -3.37 2.59
CA LEU A 812 11.75 -4.60 2.69
C LEU A 812 10.77 -4.53 3.87
N ALA A 813 9.54 -5.03 3.66
CA ALA A 813 8.46 -5.03 4.65
C ALA A 813 8.27 -3.64 5.29
N ALA A 814 8.07 -2.63 4.44
CA ALA A 814 7.86 -1.24 4.86
C ALA A 814 6.53 -1.03 5.59
N ASP A 815 5.62 -1.98 5.50
CA ASP A 815 4.31 -2.05 6.16
C ASP A 815 4.37 -2.77 7.53
N ARG A 816 5.57 -3.02 8.08
CA ARG A 816 5.75 -3.75 9.36
C ARG A 816 4.91 -3.21 10.51
N TRP A 817 4.52 -1.95 10.53
CA TRP A 817 3.60 -1.37 11.52
C TRP A 817 2.24 -0.92 10.96
N GLY A 818 1.98 -1.10 9.67
CA GLY A 818 0.68 -0.81 9.06
C GLY A 818 0.62 0.46 8.20
N ARG A 819 1.75 0.87 7.60
CA ARG A 819 1.87 2.06 6.73
C ARG A 819 0.72 2.13 5.71
N GLY A 820 -0.08 3.19 5.78
CA GLY A 820 -1.23 3.45 4.91
C GLY A 820 -2.48 2.60 5.20
N GLY A 821 -2.34 1.51 5.94
CA GLY A 821 -3.34 0.50 6.24
C GLY A 821 -3.82 0.52 7.68
N GLU A 822 -4.28 -0.63 8.16
CA GLU A 822 -4.59 -0.84 9.58
C GLU A 822 -3.31 -1.15 10.36
N LYS A 823 -3.43 -1.12 11.69
CA LYS A 823 -2.37 -1.56 12.61
C LYS A 823 -1.95 -3.01 12.28
N SER A 824 -0.68 -3.23 11.97
CA SER A 824 -0.18 -4.57 11.65
C SER A 824 -0.09 -5.49 12.90
N PRO A 825 0.07 -6.81 12.71
CA PRO A 825 0.35 -7.73 13.81
C PRO A 825 1.64 -7.46 14.59
N PHE A 826 2.58 -6.65 14.06
CA PHE A 826 3.86 -6.32 14.71
C PHE A 826 3.90 -4.91 15.32
N ASP A 827 2.83 -4.12 15.21
CA ASP A 827 2.72 -2.84 15.91
C ASP A 827 2.68 -3.07 17.44
N PRO A 828 3.54 -2.40 18.22
CA PRO A 828 3.67 -2.63 19.66
C PRO A 828 2.52 -2.06 20.49
N CYS A 829 1.70 -1.14 19.97
CA CYS A 829 0.76 -0.36 20.78
C CYS A 829 -0.37 -1.22 21.39
N PRO A 830 -1.00 -0.77 22.50
CA PRO A 830 -2.17 -1.42 23.07
C PRO A 830 -3.42 -1.30 22.17
N ALA A 831 -4.51 -1.97 22.55
CA ALA A 831 -5.78 -1.85 21.85
C ALA A 831 -6.25 -0.38 21.80
N GLY A 832 -6.77 0.04 20.64
CA GLY A 832 -7.18 1.43 20.38
C GLY A 832 -6.06 2.37 19.94
N TRP A 833 -4.79 1.92 19.94
CA TRP A 833 -3.62 2.74 19.61
C TRP A 833 -2.74 2.07 18.54
N ARG A 834 -2.04 2.88 17.76
CA ARG A 834 -1.06 2.47 16.74
C ARG A 834 0.15 3.41 16.71
N ILE A 835 1.23 3.01 16.07
CA ILE A 835 2.31 3.91 15.71
C ILE A 835 1.78 4.94 14.69
N PRO A 836 2.11 6.25 14.83
CA PRO A 836 1.59 7.28 13.92
C PRO A 836 2.09 7.12 12.49
N ASP A 837 1.18 7.35 11.54
CA ASP A 837 1.42 7.34 10.09
C ASP A 837 1.59 8.75 9.51
N LEU A 838 2.09 8.83 8.28
CA LEU A 838 2.38 10.04 7.52
C LEU A 838 1.53 10.11 6.25
N THR A 839 1.18 11.32 5.79
CA THR A 839 0.51 11.50 4.48
C THR A 839 1.51 11.51 3.31
N GLY A 840 2.81 11.60 3.59
CA GLY A 840 3.85 11.52 2.59
C GLY A 840 5.20 11.14 3.19
N VAL A 841 6.02 10.45 2.39
CA VAL A 841 7.35 9.96 2.79
C VAL A 841 8.48 10.50 1.92
N ALA A 842 8.17 11.40 0.98
CA ALA A 842 9.14 12.03 0.11
C ALA A 842 9.35 13.50 0.49
N ILE A 843 10.61 13.92 0.61
CA ILE A 843 10.96 15.34 0.80
C ILE A 843 11.12 16.00 -0.57
N VAL A 844 10.12 16.79 -0.94
CA VAL A 844 10.09 17.54 -2.19
C VAL A 844 9.99 19.02 -1.85
N SER A 845 10.95 19.81 -2.35
CA SER A 845 11.02 21.25 -2.10
C SER A 845 9.68 21.94 -2.39
N ASN A 846 9.20 22.74 -1.42
CA ASN A 846 7.93 23.45 -1.43
C ASN A 846 6.67 22.54 -1.37
N LYS A 847 6.82 21.24 -1.13
CA LYS A 847 5.73 20.26 -1.03
C LYS A 847 5.82 19.39 0.23
N ASP A 848 6.76 19.68 1.13
CA ASP A 848 7.06 18.98 2.37
C ASP A 848 6.43 19.66 3.60
N PHE A 849 5.18 20.12 3.47
CA PHE A 849 4.40 20.74 4.55
C PHE A 849 3.25 19.83 4.98
N GLY A 850 2.89 19.82 6.27
CA GLY A 850 1.69 19.11 6.75
C GLY A 850 1.78 17.58 6.80
N ILE A 851 2.81 16.96 6.22
CA ILE A 851 2.89 15.49 6.06
C ILE A 851 3.14 14.68 7.34
N SER A 852 3.40 15.38 8.46
CA SER A 852 3.71 14.78 9.76
C SER A 852 2.68 15.19 10.82
N PRO A 853 2.23 14.27 11.69
CA PRO A 853 1.39 14.60 12.86
C PRO A 853 1.98 15.68 13.77
N TRP A 854 3.30 15.88 13.74
CA TRP A 854 4.02 16.89 14.52
C TRP A 854 4.36 18.15 13.73
N TYR A 855 3.79 18.33 12.53
CA TYR A 855 4.02 19.53 11.75
C TYR A 855 3.44 20.77 12.44
N LYS A 856 4.22 21.85 12.45
CA LYS A 856 3.75 23.20 12.81
C LYS A 856 3.54 24.01 11.53
N LYS A 857 2.38 24.65 11.41
CA LYS A 857 2.04 25.53 10.28
C LYS A 857 3.22 26.42 9.86
N ASP A 858 3.49 26.44 8.55
CA ASP A 858 4.53 27.21 7.86
C ASP A 858 5.99 26.74 8.07
N LYS A 859 6.23 25.60 8.70
CA LYS A 859 7.58 25.03 8.91
C LYS A 859 7.84 23.83 8.02
N ASN A 860 8.95 23.80 7.27
CA ASN A 860 9.33 22.59 6.51
C ASN A 860 9.56 21.41 7.46
N VAL A 861 8.90 20.28 7.22
CA VAL A 861 8.92 19.15 8.17
C VAL A 861 10.31 18.56 8.40
N ALA A 862 11.16 18.57 7.37
CA ALA A 862 12.52 18.02 7.40
C ALA A 862 13.60 19.04 7.78
N THR A 863 13.21 20.18 8.37
CA THR A 863 14.14 21.19 8.87
C THR A 863 14.10 21.24 10.40
N SER A 864 15.29 21.35 11.02
CA SER A 864 15.42 21.52 12.46
C SER A 864 15.13 22.96 12.88
N TYR A 865 14.13 23.15 13.74
CA TYR A 865 13.73 24.46 14.27
C TYR A 865 13.82 24.52 15.79
N SER A 866 13.80 25.71 16.37
CA SER A 866 13.87 25.93 17.82
C SER A 866 12.63 25.36 18.51
N VAL A 867 12.82 24.54 19.55
CA VAL A 867 11.69 24.04 20.34
C VAL A 867 10.88 25.20 20.94
N ILE A 868 11.55 26.22 21.46
CA ILE A 868 10.90 27.34 22.15
C ILE A 868 10.31 28.37 21.19
N ASN A 869 11.08 28.81 20.20
CA ASN A 869 10.67 29.92 19.34
C ASN A 869 9.73 29.49 18.22
N ASP A 870 9.87 28.26 17.71
CA ASP A 870 9.14 27.80 16.53
C ASP A 870 8.01 26.84 16.89
N TYR A 871 8.26 25.90 17.80
CA TYR A 871 7.28 24.89 18.23
C TYR A 871 6.56 25.23 19.53
N LEU A 872 6.82 26.39 20.15
CA LEU A 872 6.14 26.83 21.38
C LEU A 872 6.27 25.84 22.55
N GLY A 873 7.32 25.01 22.52
CA GLY A 873 7.64 24.03 23.56
C GLY A 873 8.55 24.60 24.63
N THR A 874 8.60 23.93 25.77
CA THR A 874 9.45 24.29 26.91
C THR A 874 10.43 23.17 27.19
N ARG A 875 11.72 23.47 27.14
CA ARG A 875 12.79 22.52 27.53
C ARG A 875 12.88 22.43 29.05
N VAL A 876 12.88 21.22 29.59
CA VAL A 876 13.10 20.95 31.01
C VAL A 876 14.54 20.47 31.24
N ARG A 877 15.21 21.02 32.25
CA ARG A 877 16.58 20.68 32.64
C ARG A 877 16.67 20.24 34.10
N ASN A 878 17.65 19.41 34.41
CA ASN A 878 18.03 19.11 35.79
C ASN A 878 19.15 20.04 36.29
N SER A 879 19.59 19.83 37.54
CA SER A 879 20.66 20.62 38.19
C SER A 879 22.02 20.60 37.47
N THR A 880 22.28 19.60 36.62
CA THR A 880 23.50 19.53 35.79
C THR A 880 23.30 20.20 34.42
N SER A 881 22.27 21.04 34.27
CA SER A 881 21.88 21.71 33.02
C SER A 881 21.59 20.75 31.85
N THR A 882 21.36 19.48 32.15
CA THR A 882 21.08 18.45 31.16
C THR A 882 19.61 18.49 30.79
N THR A 883 19.30 18.39 29.49
CA THR A 883 17.92 18.26 29.01
C THR A 883 17.33 16.91 29.40
N ILE A 884 16.25 16.93 30.17
CA ILE A 884 15.57 15.72 30.68
C ILE A 884 14.18 15.51 30.07
N GLY A 885 13.67 16.49 29.31
CA GLY A 885 12.45 16.36 28.55
C GLY A 885 11.93 17.71 28.02
N TYR A 886 10.73 17.65 27.44
CA TYR A 886 10.07 18.74 26.75
C TYR A 886 8.59 18.77 27.09
N MET A 887 8.06 19.98 27.31
CA MET A 887 6.62 20.21 27.51
C MET A 887 6.03 21.01 26.36
N TYR A 888 4.84 20.65 25.91
CA TYR A 888 4.10 21.32 24.84
C TYR A 888 2.72 21.72 25.32
N ASN A 889 2.71 22.68 26.26
CA ASN A 889 1.49 23.10 26.97
C ASN A 889 0.74 24.23 26.24
N ASN A 890 1.31 24.77 25.17
CA ASN A 890 0.70 25.85 24.41
C ASN A 890 -0.50 25.33 23.62
N THR A 891 -1.68 25.93 23.79
CA THR A 891 -2.93 25.51 23.13
C THR A 891 -2.86 25.53 21.59
N SER A 892 -1.95 26.31 21.01
CA SER A 892 -1.73 26.37 19.57
C SER A 892 -0.80 25.28 19.03
N TYR A 893 -0.23 24.43 19.89
CA TYR A 893 0.64 23.31 19.50
C TYR A 893 0.71 22.25 20.63
N GLN A 894 -0.37 21.49 20.81
CA GLN A 894 -0.52 20.49 21.87
C GLN A 894 -0.20 19.07 21.37
N VAL A 895 1.08 18.79 21.15
CA VAL A 895 1.56 17.48 20.66
C VAL A 895 1.97 16.52 21.79
N GLY A 896 1.61 16.83 23.04
CA GLY A 896 1.98 16.05 24.23
C GLY A 896 3.40 16.32 24.74
N ASN A 897 3.73 15.79 25.92
CA ASN A 897 5.01 16.01 26.59
C ASN A 897 5.95 14.80 26.40
N TYR A 898 7.26 15.03 26.30
CA TYR A 898 8.24 14.00 25.95
C TYR A 898 9.39 13.96 26.95
N SER A 899 9.59 12.79 27.60
CA SER A 899 10.80 12.52 28.38
C SER A 899 12.01 12.32 27.47
N ASN A 900 13.21 12.71 27.91
CA ASN A 900 14.45 12.32 27.24
C ASN A 900 14.88 10.90 27.66
N SER A 901 14.28 9.87 27.06
CA SER A 901 14.65 8.46 27.28
C SER A 901 15.92 8.03 26.55
N GLY A 902 16.52 8.91 25.75
CA GLY A 902 17.63 8.62 24.84
C GLY A 902 17.27 7.69 23.68
N SER A 903 18.24 7.45 22.80
CA SER A 903 18.16 6.58 21.62
C SER A 903 19.35 5.61 21.55
N ARG A 904 19.16 4.44 20.94
CA ARG A 904 20.24 3.47 20.66
C ARG A 904 20.45 3.31 19.17
N GLY A 905 21.69 3.11 18.76
CA GLY A 905 22.05 2.93 17.35
C GLY A 905 21.89 4.19 16.50
N PHE A 906 21.76 5.38 17.11
CA PHE A 906 21.70 6.63 16.37
C PHE A 906 22.99 6.85 15.60
N ARG A 907 22.85 7.18 14.32
CA ARG A 907 23.91 7.62 13.43
C ARG A 907 23.30 8.56 12.41
N SER A 908 24.08 9.50 11.89
CA SER A 908 23.68 10.21 10.67
C SER A 908 24.11 9.40 9.45
N VAL A 909 23.13 8.89 8.69
CA VAL A 909 23.41 8.13 7.46
C VAL A 909 23.97 9.00 6.33
N THR A 910 23.73 10.32 6.37
CA THR A 910 24.24 11.28 5.38
C THR A 910 25.60 11.88 5.75
N ALA A 911 26.11 11.69 6.97
CA ALA A 911 27.35 12.32 7.44
C ALA A 911 28.58 11.39 7.50
N ASN A 912 28.58 10.27 6.75
CA ASN A 912 29.67 9.28 6.71
C ASN A 912 30.25 8.92 8.09
N GLN A 913 29.38 8.64 9.06
CA GLN A 913 29.77 8.31 10.43
C GLN A 913 30.10 6.82 10.59
N SER A 914 31.09 6.50 11.42
CA SER A 914 31.48 5.13 11.74
C SER A 914 30.50 4.47 12.74
N ALA A 915 30.50 3.13 12.80
CA ALA A 915 29.61 2.35 13.66
C ALA A 915 29.98 2.35 15.15
N GLN A 916 31.20 2.76 15.50
CA GLN A 916 31.75 2.52 16.83
C GLN A 916 31.02 3.34 17.91
N GLY A 917 30.64 2.66 19.00
CA GLY A 917 30.02 3.29 20.17
C GLY A 917 28.52 3.59 20.07
N THR A 918 27.84 3.14 19.01
CA THR A 918 26.41 3.48 18.77
C THR A 918 25.42 2.47 19.36
N PHE A 919 25.79 1.20 19.52
CA PHE A 919 24.83 0.14 19.87
C PHE A 919 24.74 -0.19 21.36
N ASN A 920 25.85 -0.05 22.11
CA ASN A 920 25.95 -0.41 23.52
C ASN A 920 25.77 0.76 24.49
N VAL A 921 25.49 1.96 23.99
CA VAL A 921 25.29 3.17 24.80
C VAL A 921 23.99 3.85 24.41
N ASN A 922 23.31 4.45 25.38
CA ASN A 922 22.12 5.27 25.13
C ASN A 922 22.53 6.72 24.85
N ASN A 923 22.15 7.24 23.68
CA ASN A 923 22.41 8.60 23.25
C ASN A 923 21.27 9.53 23.70
N PHE A 924 21.57 10.40 24.66
CA PHE A 924 20.61 11.38 25.19
C PHE A 924 20.63 12.73 24.45
N GLN A 925 21.49 12.91 23.45
CA GLN A 925 21.47 14.11 22.62
C GLN A 925 20.36 14.04 21.57
N TYR A 926 20.11 12.86 21.01
CA TYR A 926 19.15 12.66 19.93
C TYR A 926 18.04 11.67 20.31
N PRO A 927 17.16 11.98 21.29
CA PRO A 927 15.96 11.18 21.51
C PRO A 927 14.98 11.40 20.35
N GLY A 928 14.21 10.38 20.02
CA GLY A 928 13.20 10.45 18.97
C GLY A 928 12.04 9.49 19.19
N VAL A 929 10.96 9.70 18.43
CA VAL A 929 9.77 8.85 18.45
C VAL A 929 9.48 8.41 17.02
N TRP A 930 9.29 7.11 16.83
CA TRP A 930 9.11 6.54 15.50
C TRP A 930 7.77 6.90 14.88
N THR A 931 7.78 6.93 13.55
CA THR A 931 6.59 6.81 12.69
C THR A 931 6.57 5.40 12.10
N ASP A 932 5.45 5.00 11.48
CA ASP A 932 5.33 3.71 10.79
C ASP A 932 5.91 3.70 9.37
N ALA A 933 6.64 4.75 8.97
CA ALA A 933 7.08 4.96 7.61
C ALA A 933 8.61 4.82 7.41
N LEU A 934 8.97 4.41 6.19
CA LEU A 934 10.32 4.51 5.63
C LEU A 934 10.36 5.59 4.54
N ASN A 935 11.50 6.25 4.37
CA ASN A 935 11.72 7.23 3.30
C ASN A 935 11.64 6.57 1.90
N SER A 936 11.17 7.35 0.93
CA SER A 936 10.93 7.03 -0.48
C SER A 936 12.17 6.54 -1.26
N ASN A 937 11.98 6.32 -2.57
CA ASN A 937 13.00 5.99 -3.57
C ASN A 937 13.85 4.75 -3.25
N TYR A 938 13.31 3.78 -2.51
CA TYR A 938 14.03 2.57 -2.11
C TYR A 938 15.25 2.81 -1.21
N ILE A 939 15.29 3.95 -0.51
CA ILE A 939 16.40 4.26 0.40
C ILE A 939 16.22 3.52 1.74
N GLY A 940 14.97 3.34 2.21
CA GLY A 940 14.66 2.49 3.36
C GLY A 940 15.16 3.02 4.71
N ARG A 941 15.21 4.35 4.88
CA ARG A 941 15.53 4.99 6.16
C ARG A 941 14.26 5.19 6.97
N ALA A 942 14.25 4.77 8.23
CA ALA A 942 13.09 4.96 9.10
C ALA A 942 12.88 6.43 9.43
N VAL A 943 11.62 6.88 9.39
CA VAL A 943 11.25 8.26 9.70
C VAL A 943 10.84 8.39 11.17
N ASN A 944 11.34 9.41 11.85
CA ASN A 944 10.98 9.76 13.21
C ASN A 944 10.82 11.28 13.40
N ILE A 945 10.22 11.67 14.53
CA ILE A 945 10.49 12.97 15.14
C ILE A 945 11.81 12.85 15.91
N LEU A 946 12.69 13.85 15.77
CA LEU A 946 13.96 13.88 16.50
C LEU A 946 14.14 15.21 17.23
N PHE A 947 14.69 15.15 18.44
CA PHE A 947 15.15 16.32 19.19
C PHE A 947 16.67 16.41 19.15
N ASP A 948 17.21 17.64 19.08
CA ASP A 948 18.60 17.94 19.38
C ASP A 948 18.66 18.57 20.78
N ALA A 949 18.91 17.71 21.76
CA ALA A 949 18.86 18.03 23.18
C ALA A 949 20.15 18.70 23.70
N ALA A 950 21.10 19.02 22.82
CA ALA A 950 22.29 19.78 23.18
C ALA A 950 21.91 21.13 23.80
N SER A 951 22.68 21.56 24.80
CA SER A 951 22.40 22.78 25.57
C SER A 951 22.35 24.04 24.68
N THR A 952 23.18 24.07 23.64
CA THR A 952 23.36 25.18 22.68
C THR A 952 22.38 25.16 21.50
N ALA A 953 21.82 24.00 21.16
CA ALA A 953 20.96 23.85 19.99
C ALA A 953 19.48 23.93 20.36
N ASN A 954 18.98 22.98 21.17
CA ASN A 954 17.58 22.87 21.59
C ASN A 954 16.59 22.94 20.42
N ARG A 955 16.67 21.96 19.52
CA ARG A 955 15.89 21.92 18.28
C ARG A 955 15.03 20.67 18.15
N MET A 956 14.02 20.74 17.30
CA MET A 956 13.17 19.62 16.90
C MET A 956 13.03 19.60 15.38
N ILE A 957 12.95 18.39 14.84
CA ILE A 957 12.62 18.12 13.44
C ILE A 957 11.42 17.16 13.41
N ALA A 958 10.37 17.52 12.66
CA ALA A 958 9.08 16.81 12.67
C ALA A 958 9.03 15.62 11.69
N PHE A 959 9.98 15.56 10.75
CA PHE A 959 10.22 14.46 9.84
C PHE A 959 11.73 14.31 9.69
N HIS A 960 12.30 13.31 10.33
CA HIS A 960 13.73 13.04 10.30
C HIS A 960 13.96 11.63 9.81
N ASP A 961 14.70 11.51 8.71
CA ASP A 961 15.02 10.26 8.04
C ASP A 961 16.52 9.94 8.09
N ASN A 962 17.34 10.66 8.87
CA ASN A 962 18.80 10.65 8.73
C ASN A 962 19.57 9.95 9.86
#